data_AF-A0A9D5AGS4-F1
#
_entry.id   AF-A0A9D5AGS4-F1
#
_cell.length_a   1.000
_cell.length_b   1.000
_cell.length_c   1.000
_cell.angle_alpha   90.00
_cell.angle_beta   90.00
_cell.angle_gamma   90.00
#
_symmetry.space_group_name_H-M   'P 1'
#
loop_
_entity.id
_entity.type
_entity.pdbx_description
1 polymer ?
#
loop_
_entity_poly.entity_id
_entity_poly.type
_entity_poly.pdbx_seq_one_letter_code
_entity_poly.pdbx_strand_id
1 'polypeptide(L)'
;MSKKLYVCVLEATDLPVKNSRVKLKLGKFKYKTRILRNTFSPIWNEEFVFKVKDIADEVLDVILVSHNDEPKVINGSAVDFVGEVRIPVGSVVSEDKNKQILPPTWFSLQCLNKNGKYFNKFCGLFSSLNYLHCLLLLGDYGKILLTISLHCKDYASFINHKHSPNSTTASEDSTDLEGLHISSQPSFRKIGKMGEGKHLFKVIARIFNKKERNSKSADCSESSNSLSDNEDSVQENSSTCSFGEGIAIMESKDNQPESPENLQGGILVDKIYAVSPYNLNVFLFAPNSQFRKDLAELQETTNLQEGAWSWKGEDMSCLTRVVTYTKAASKLVKAVNATEDQTYIRVAKDEFDVLVSVCTPEVPYGNTFQVELLYKIMPGNASSGEESSHLVISWGIIFLQSTMMKGMIESGAKQGLKESFDQFSNLLAQSFKVLDKENLTNKEQFLATLQTESQWNWWQAIAYFWNFTIVSTLFMLLYVLLHILRCGPSQPQGLEFRGIELPDSLGELVTSGILVIQLQRVYNMVSHFVQARFQMGTDHGMRAHGDGWVVTVALIEGVDLALLESTGLSDPYVVFTCNGQTRSSSVKLETSDPQWNELLEFDAMEEPPSVLDVEVFDFDGPFDQDVSLGHAEINFLKHTSTELADMWVMLEGKPALSVQSKLHLRIFLDNNKGVETIKDYMEKKEKEVGKKLSLPSPQRNSTFQKLFGLPPEEFLISDFTCYLKRKMPLQGRLFLSARILGFYANLFGHKTNFFFLWEDIESIQVLPPSLASLGSPTLVIILRRGRGTDARHGAKTQDEEGRLRFHFQSFVSFGSASRTITALWRTRILNPYQKEQITEEHEDQEVLLMPENSGSTEEKMSRIYSAELPIKMRSVMMGIFDGGHLEHKIMKRTGCMNYDTTDWEPVKPDVLERHVSYQFNRHLSVFDVTSTQQKLPNTNAEGWIINEVMVLNGVPFSDHFHIHFRYEIEKSVLGECACKCDVYIGIMWLRSSKFQRRINRNITAKFKTQLEEIFELVQKEILLMSQNSYD
;
A
#
# COMPACT_ATOMS: atom_id res chain seq x y z
N MET A 1 24.23 -31.38 14.18
CA MET A 1 24.41 -32.43 13.16
C MET A 1 23.92 -31.88 11.82
N SER A 2 24.69 -31.99 10.73
CA SER A 2 24.23 -31.55 9.40
C SER A 2 23.13 -32.49 8.90
N LYS A 3 21.94 -31.97 8.64
CA LYS A 3 20.84 -32.75 8.06
C LYS A 3 21.04 -32.86 6.54
N LYS A 4 20.57 -33.95 5.93
CA LYS A 4 20.69 -34.18 4.48
C LYS A 4 19.30 -34.09 3.86
N LEU A 5 19.15 -33.22 2.87
CA LEU A 5 17.92 -33.08 2.10
C LEU A 5 18.06 -33.87 0.80
N TYR A 6 17.18 -34.85 0.61
CA TYR A 6 17.06 -35.64 -0.61
C TYR A 6 15.94 -35.04 -1.46
N VAL A 7 16.23 -34.74 -2.72
CA VAL A 7 15.29 -34.15 -3.68
C VAL A 7 15.27 -35.05 -4.91
N CYS A 8 14.10 -35.59 -5.22
CA CYS A 8 13.91 -36.43 -6.39
C CYS A 8 13.03 -35.73 -7.42
N VAL A 9 13.56 -35.61 -8.62
CA VAL A 9 12.87 -35.04 -9.78
C VAL A 9 12.30 -36.20 -10.59
N LEU A 10 10.97 -36.38 -10.53
CA LEU A 10 10.31 -37.53 -11.14
C LEU A 10 9.96 -37.25 -12.59
N GLU A 11 9.01 -36.35 -12.84
CA GLU A 11 8.54 -36.03 -14.19
C GLU A 11 7.99 -34.60 -14.29
N ALA A 12 7.75 -34.13 -15.51
CA ALA A 12 7.00 -32.92 -15.80
C ALA A 12 5.97 -33.18 -16.89
N THR A 13 4.89 -32.40 -16.94
CA THR A 13 3.86 -32.44 -17.98
C THR A 13 3.59 -31.05 -18.52
N ASP A 14 3.03 -30.99 -19.74
CA ASP A 14 2.53 -29.76 -20.38
C ASP A 14 3.61 -28.68 -20.55
N LEU A 15 4.87 -29.08 -20.75
CA LEU A 15 5.96 -28.13 -20.94
C LEU A 15 5.82 -27.40 -22.29
N PRO A 16 6.16 -26.11 -22.38
CA PRO A 16 6.15 -25.37 -23.64
C PRO A 16 7.36 -25.68 -24.53
N VAL A 17 8.31 -26.50 -24.06
CA VAL A 17 9.56 -26.85 -24.76
C VAL A 17 9.76 -28.36 -24.82
N LYS A 18 10.30 -28.86 -25.95
CA LYS A 18 10.54 -30.29 -26.19
C LYS A 18 11.86 -30.81 -25.63
N ASN A 19 12.84 -29.92 -25.42
CA ASN A 19 14.17 -30.27 -24.95
C ASN A 19 14.41 -29.54 -23.63
N SER A 20 14.38 -30.27 -22.53
CA SER A 20 14.38 -29.66 -21.20
C SER A 20 15.32 -30.36 -20.24
N ARG A 21 15.81 -29.57 -19.27
CA ARG A 21 16.56 -30.04 -18.10
C ARG A 21 16.16 -29.22 -16.88
N VAL A 22 16.30 -29.81 -15.70
CA VAL A 22 16.01 -29.16 -14.43
C VAL A 22 17.32 -28.81 -13.73
N LYS A 23 17.41 -27.60 -13.19
CA LYS A 23 18.51 -27.14 -12.33
C LYS A 23 17.97 -26.96 -10.93
N LEU A 24 18.58 -27.63 -9.96
CA LEU A 24 18.25 -27.50 -8.54
C LEU A 24 19.29 -26.62 -7.85
N LYS A 25 18.86 -25.70 -7.00
CA LYS A 25 19.76 -24.82 -6.25
C LYS A 25 19.25 -24.64 -4.81
N LEU A 26 20.14 -24.85 -3.84
CA LEU A 26 19.88 -24.65 -2.42
C LEU A 26 21.08 -23.90 -1.84
N GLY A 27 20.90 -22.62 -1.50
CA GLY A 27 21.99 -21.72 -1.12
C GLY A 27 23.11 -21.65 -2.18
N LYS A 28 24.32 -22.11 -1.83
CA LYS A 28 25.48 -22.17 -2.73
C LYS A 28 25.56 -23.45 -3.59
N PHE A 29 24.82 -24.49 -3.24
CA PHE A 29 24.88 -25.79 -3.93
C PHE A 29 23.97 -25.82 -5.15
N LYS A 30 24.44 -26.39 -6.26
CA LYS A 30 23.71 -26.46 -7.54
C LYS A 30 23.87 -27.84 -8.18
N TYR A 31 22.76 -28.47 -8.57
CA TYR A 31 22.73 -29.72 -9.33
C TYR A 31 21.90 -29.57 -10.61
N LYS A 32 22.04 -30.51 -11.56
CA LYS A 32 21.32 -30.50 -12.84
C LYS A 32 20.93 -31.92 -13.22
N THR A 33 19.74 -32.10 -13.78
CA THR A 33 19.30 -33.38 -14.35
C THR A 33 19.89 -33.62 -15.73
N ARG A 34 19.77 -34.86 -16.24
CA ARG A 34 20.05 -35.15 -17.65
C ARG A 34 19.10 -34.42 -18.57
N ILE A 35 19.59 -34.10 -19.77
CA ILE A 35 18.79 -33.44 -20.81
C ILE A 35 17.89 -34.49 -21.46
N LEU A 36 16.58 -34.30 -21.39
CA LEU A 36 15.62 -35.12 -22.11
C LEU A 36 15.14 -34.33 -23.33
N ARG A 37 15.21 -34.97 -24.50
CA ARG A 37 14.95 -34.35 -25.80
C ARG A 37 13.65 -34.88 -26.40
N ASN A 38 13.01 -34.06 -27.22
CA ASN A 38 11.83 -34.38 -28.01
C ASN A 38 10.58 -34.87 -27.23
N THR A 39 10.36 -34.35 -26.01
CA THR A 39 9.13 -34.63 -25.24
C THR A 39 8.66 -33.40 -24.47
N PHE A 40 7.35 -33.18 -24.45
CA PHE A 40 6.70 -32.14 -23.63
C PHE A 40 6.35 -32.64 -22.22
N SER A 41 6.48 -33.94 -21.99
CA SER A 41 6.27 -34.59 -20.69
C SER A 41 7.47 -35.46 -20.32
N PRO A 42 8.62 -34.87 -19.95
CA PRO A 42 9.84 -35.60 -19.61
C PRO A 42 9.75 -36.32 -18.25
N ILE A 43 10.30 -37.53 -18.18
CA ILE A 43 10.41 -38.33 -16.95
C ILE A 43 11.89 -38.53 -16.62
N TRP A 44 12.38 -37.87 -15.57
CA TRP A 44 13.78 -37.93 -15.14
C TRP A 44 14.06 -39.04 -14.14
N ASN A 45 13.23 -39.20 -13.09
CA ASN A 45 13.47 -40.10 -11.97
C ASN A 45 14.90 -40.02 -11.40
N GLU A 46 15.39 -38.81 -11.14
CA GLU A 46 16.76 -38.54 -10.64
C GLU A 46 16.74 -37.99 -9.21
N GLU A 47 17.65 -38.49 -8.36
CA GLU A 47 17.79 -38.12 -6.94
C GLU A 47 19.04 -37.26 -6.70
N PHE A 48 18.90 -36.21 -5.90
CA PHE A 48 19.97 -35.29 -5.53
C PHE A 48 20.02 -35.06 -4.02
N VAL A 49 21.22 -34.91 -3.47
CA VAL A 49 21.45 -34.78 -2.02
C VAL A 49 22.12 -33.46 -1.68
N PHE A 50 21.48 -32.68 -0.81
CA PHE A 50 21.99 -31.43 -0.26
C PHE A 50 22.35 -31.58 1.22
N LYS A 51 23.40 -30.90 1.67
CA LYS A 51 23.75 -30.80 3.10
C LYS A 51 23.19 -29.48 3.64
N VAL A 52 22.25 -29.56 4.57
CA VAL A 52 21.52 -28.42 5.16
C VAL A 52 22.04 -28.17 6.58
N LYS A 53 22.39 -26.92 6.88
CA LYS A 53 22.84 -26.52 8.23
C LYS A 53 21.70 -25.99 9.07
N ASP A 54 20.82 -25.18 8.49
CA ASP A 54 19.63 -24.63 9.13
C ASP A 54 18.42 -24.81 8.20
N ILE A 55 17.30 -25.30 8.74
CA ILE A 55 16.11 -25.66 7.94
C ILE A 55 15.12 -24.50 7.83
N ALA A 56 15.10 -23.59 8.81
CA ALA A 56 14.08 -22.54 8.89
C ALA A 56 14.19 -21.53 7.74
N ASP A 57 15.41 -21.21 7.30
CA ASP A 57 15.69 -20.11 6.37
C ASP A 57 16.17 -20.55 4.97
N GLU A 58 16.32 -21.86 4.70
CA GLU A 58 16.78 -22.36 3.39
C GLU A 58 15.62 -22.57 2.40
N VAL A 59 15.77 -22.07 1.17
CA VAL A 59 14.80 -22.20 0.06
C VAL A 59 15.41 -22.95 -1.11
N LEU A 60 14.74 -24.02 -1.56
CA LEU A 60 15.10 -24.81 -2.73
C LEU A 60 14.51 -24.20 -4.00
N ASP A 61 15.38 -23.70 -4.88
CA ASP A 61 15.04 -23.21 -6.22
C ASP A 61 15.10 -24.38 -7.22
N VAL A 62 13.99 -24.69 -7.89
CA VAL A 62 13.89 -25.68 -8.96
C VAL A 62 13.58 -24.97 -10.27
N ILE A 63 14.57 -24.90 -11.17
CA ILE A 63 14.51 -24.10 -12.39
C ILE A 63 14.52 -25.01 -13.62
N LEU A 64 13.46 -24.94 -14.43
CA LEU A 64 13.38 -25.63 -15.72
C LEU A 64 13.99 -24.77 -16.83
N VAL A 65 14.84 -25.39 -17.64
CA VAL A 65 15.64 -24.72 -18.67
C VAL A 65 15.49 -25.44 -20.02
N SER A 66 15.26 -24.66 -21.08
CA SER A 66 15.22 -25.15 -22.47
C SER A 66 16.63 -25.45 -22.98
N HIS A 67 16.78 -26.49 -23.80
CA HIS A 67 18.04 -26.84 -24.45
C HIS A 67 17.87 -26.85 -25.97
N ASN A 68 18.23 -25.75 -26.63
CA ASN A 68 18.27 -25.66 -28.08
C ASN A 68 19.64 -26.11 -28.62
N ASP A 69 19.67 -26.91 -29.68
CA ASP A 69 20.91 -27.42 -30.30
C ASP A 69 21.53 -26.43 -31.33
N GLU A 70 20.96 -25.23 -31.54
CA GLU A 70 21.55 -24.21 -32.44
C GLU A 70 21.75 -22.83 -31.77
N PRO A 71 22.92 -22.18 -31.95
CA PRO A 71 23.20 -20.88 -31.37
C PRO A 71 22.65 -19.75 -32.25
N LYS A 72 21.55 -19.10 -31.82
CA LYS A 72 21.16 -17.78 -32.35
C LYS A 72 21.50 -16.70 -31.33
N VAL A 73 22.48 -15.87 -31.68
CA VAL A 73 22.88 -14.67 -30.95
C VAL A 73 21.89 -13.55 -31.28
N ILE A 74 21.07 -13.14 -30.30
CA ILE A 74 20.33 -11.88 -30.30
C ILE A 74 20.40 -11.28 -28.88
N ASN A 75 20.97 -10.08 -28.78
CA ASN A 75 20.89 -9.08 -27.71
C ASN A 75 20.44 -9.56 -26.31
N GLY A 76 21.41 -10.04 -25.51
CA GLY A 76 21.56 -9.63 -24.11
C GLY A 76 20.39 -9.81 -23.13
N SER A 77 19.64 -10.92 -23.18
CA SER A 77 18.92 -11.46 -22.00
C SER A 77 18.55 -12.94 -22.24
N ALA A 78 18.62 -13.76 -21.20
CA ALA A 78 18.62 -15.23 -21.27
C ALA A 78 17.31 -15.83 -21.81
N VAL A 79 17.36 -16.49 -22.98
CA VAL A 79 16.22 -17.19 -23.60
C VAL A 79 16.15 -18.68 -23.17
N ASP A 80 16.97 -19.10 -22.21
CA ASP A 80 17.03 -20.50 -21.77
C ASP A 80 16.05 -20.83 -20.63
N PHE A 81 15.45 -19.84 -19.98
CA PHE A 81 14.58 -20.05 -18.80
C PHE A 81 13.14 -20.37 -19.21
N VAL A 82 12.58 -21.47 -18.68
CA VAL A 82 11.21 -21.92 -18.97
C VAL A 82 10.28 -21.64 -17.79
N GLY A 83 10.74 -21.88 -16.56
CA GLY A 83 9.99 -21.60 -15.34
C GLY A 83 10.73 -22.02 -14.08
N GLU A 84 10.27 -21.54 -12.92
CA GLU A 84 10.87 -21.81 -11.61
C GLU A 84 9.81 -22.17 -10.57
N VAL A 85 10.19 -23.03 -9.62
CA VAL A 85 9.44 -23.34 -8.40
C VAL A 85 10.38 -23.10 -7.22
N ARG A 86 9.93 -22.36 -6.21
CA ARG A 86 10.69 -22.10 -4.98
C ARG A 86 9.99 -22.77 -3.80
N ILE A 87 10.70 -23.64 -3.09
CA ILE A 87 10.15 -24.46 -2.01
C ILE A 87 10.93 -24.14 -0.72
N PRO A 88 10.32 -23.47 0.28
CA PRO A 88 10.95 -23.30 1.58
C PRO A 88 11.11 -24.64 2.28
N VAL A 89 12.34 -24.99 2.66
CA VAL A 89 12.64 -26.31 3.24
C VAL A 89 11.96 -26.46 4.61
N GLY A 90 11.76 -25.37 5.36
CA GLY A 90 10.99 -25.35 6.60
C GLY A 90 9.54 -25.79 6.44
N SER A 91 8.90 -25.52 5.29
CA SER A 91 7.50 -25.91 5.04
C SER A 91 7.31 -27.43 4.85
N VAL A 92 8.39 -28.18 4.67
CA VAL A 92 8.39 -29.64 4.54
C VAL A 92 8.40 -30.32 5.94
N VAL A 93 8.52 -29.56 7.02
CA VAL A 93 8.56 -30.05 8.40
C VAL A 93 7.23 -29.73 9.11
N SER A 94 6.26 -30.65 9.05
CA SER A 94 5.07 -30.60 9.92
C SER A 94 5.38 -31.19 11.31
N GLU A 95 4.67 -30.76 12.36
CA GLU A 95 4.88 -31.16 13.78
C GLU A 95 4.75 -32.68 14.07
N ASP A 96 4.25 -33.47 13.12
CA ASP A 96 4.27 -34.93 13.17
C ASP A 96 5.68 -35.51 12.95
N LYS A 97 6.25 -36.15 13.97
CA LYS A 97 7.56 -36.84 13.92
C LYS A 97 7.67 -37.90 12.80
N ASN A 98 6.55 -38.33 12.20
CA ASN A 98 6.48 -39.31 11.11
C ASN A 98 6.32 -38.73 9.69
N LYS A 99 6.28 -37.40 9.50
CA LYS A 99 6.11 -36.76 8.18
C LYS A 99 7.25 -35.78 7.84
N GLN A 100 8.50 -36.23 7.89
CA GLN A 100 9.65 -35.50 7.34
C GLN A 100 9.88 -35.80 5.84
N ILE A 101 8.81 -36.14 5.13
CA ILE A 101 8.80 -36.52 3.71
C ILE A 101 7.64 -35.80 3.03
N LEU A 102 7.95 -35.02 2.00
CA LEU A 102 6.99 -34.52 1.04
C LEU A 102 6.76 -35.63 0.00
N PRO A 103 5.56 -36.24 -0.08
CA PRO A 103 5.25 -37.26 -1.08
C PRO A 103 5.32 -36.66 -2.51
N PRO A 104 5.32 -37.48 -3.57
CA PRO A 104 5.26 -37.00 -4.96
C PRO A 104 4.17 -35.94 -5.14
N THR A 105 4.59 -34.67 -5.26
CA THR A 105 3.70 -33.51 -5.30
C THR A 105 3.94 -32.72 -6.58
N TRP A 106 2.86 -32.40 -7.28
CA TRP A 106 2.90 -31.60 -8.51
C TRP A 106 3.02 -30.11 -8.18
N PHE A 107 4.07 -29.49 -8.70
CA PHE A 107 4.31 -28.05 -8.61
C PHE A 107 4.08 -27.40 -9.97
N SER A 108 3.32 -26.31 -10.00
CA SER A 108 3.13 -25.53 -11.23
C SER A 108 4.32 -24.60 -11.43
N LEU A 109 4.90 -24.59 -12.64
CA LEU A 109 6.05 -23.75 -12.95
C LEU A 109 5.63 -22.28 -13.07
N GLN A 110 6.40 -21.38 -12.46
CA GLN A 110 6.16 -19.94 -12.55
C GLN A 110 7.09 -19.30 -13.58
N CYS A 111 6.56 -18.44 -14.44
CA CYS A 111 7.36 -17.68 -15.41
C CYS A 111 7.67 -16.26 -14.89
N LEU A 112 8.82 -15.73 -15.29
CA LEU A 112 9.28 -14.38 -14.96
C LEU A 112 8.87 -13.40 -16.06
N ASN A 113 8.25 -12.28 -15.69
CA ASN A 113 8.12 -11.14 -16.61
C ASN A 113 9.49 -10.41 -16.74
N LYS A 114 9.70 -9.67 -17.84
CA LYS A 114 10.95 -8.93 -18.21
C LYS A 114 11.50 -7.96 -17.15
N ASN A 115 10.83 -7.80 -16.00
CA ASN A 115 11.22 -6.93 -14.89
C ASN A 115 11.63 -7.65 -13.59
N GLY A 116 11.73 -8.99 -13.56
CA GLY A 116 12.41 -9.67 -12.45
C GLY A 116 11.64 -9.78 -11.12
N LYS A 117 10.29 -9.78 -11.12
CA LYS A 117 9.47 -10.04 -9.92
C LYS A 117 8.79 -11.43 -10.02
N TYR A 118 8.80 -12.17 -8.92
CA TYR A 118 8.25 -13.52 -8.75
C TYR A 118 6.77 -13.49 -8.32
N PHE A 119 5.97 -14.45 -8.80
CA PHE A 119 4.59 -14.68 -8.33
C PHE A 119 4.63 -15.67 -7.14
N ASN A 120 4.83 -15.22 -5.90
CA ASN A 120 4.77 -16.16 -4.77
C ASN A 120 3.32 -16.67 -4.60
N LYS A 121 3.12 -17.98 -4.72
CA LYS A 121 1.88 -18.68 -4.37
C LYS A 121 2.19 -19.62 -3.22
N PHE A 122 1.87 -19.22 -1.99
CA PHE A 122 1.62 -20.16 -0.90
C PHE A 122 0.13 -20.54 -0.97
N CYS A 123 -0.14 -21.84 -0.96
CA CYS A 123 -1.48 -22.40 -1.12
C CYS A 123 -2.29 -22.33 0.18
N GLY A 124 -3.55 -21.91 0.06
CA GLY A 124 -4.61 -22.14 1.05
C GLY A 124 -5.74 -21.13 0.90
N LEU A 125 -6.87 -21.58 0.34
CA LEU A 125 -8.19 -20.92 0.20
C LEU A 125 -8.45 -20.01 -1.01
N PHE A 126 -9.71 -20.08 -1.45
CA PHE A 126 -10.40 -19.49 -2.61
C PHE A 126 -10.47 -20.33 -3.90
N SER A 127 -11.55 -21.12 -3.98
CA SER A 127 -12.07 -21.75 -5.20
C SER A 127 -13.31 -21.02 -5.72
N SER A 128 -13.20 -20.53 -6.97
CA SER A 128 -14.26 -20.10 -7.91
C SER A 128 -15.05 -18.82 -7.54
N LEU A 129 -15.29 -17.83 -8.40
CA LEU A 129 -15.30 -17.77 -9.86
C LEU A 129 -14.53 -16.55 -10.39
N ASN A 130 -13.48 -16.80 -11.18
CA ASN A 130 -13.15 -15.98 -12.36
C ASN A 130 -12.44 -16.84 -13.42
N TYR A 131 -13.07 -18.00 -13.71
CA TYR A 131 -12.46 -19.07 -14.49
C TYR A 131 -12.70 -18.97 -16.01
N LEU A 132 -13.44 -17.98 -16.52
CA LEU A 132 -13.81 -17.95 -17.94
C LEU A 132 -13.19 -16.81 -18.78
N HIS A 133 -12.55 -15.82 -18.17
CA HIS A 133 -11.87 -14.74 -18.93
C HIS A 133 -10.34 -14.86 -18.93
N CYS A 134 -9.73 -15.58 -17.97
CA CYS A 134 -8.30 -15.90 -18.00
C CYS A 134 -7.94 -17.11 -18.89
N LEU A 135 -8.93 -17.92 -19.29
CA LEU A 135 -8.70 -19.16 -20.06
C LEU A 135 -8.38 -18.91 -21.55
N LEU A 136 -8.49 -17.68 -22.06
CA LEU A 136 -8.28 -17.39 -23.49
C LEU A 136 -6.92 -16.75 -23.82
N LEU A 137 -6.08 -16.39 -22.83
CA LEU A 137 -4.80 -15.70 -23.10
C LEU A 137 -3.56 -16.16 -22.30
N LEU A 138 -3.66 -17.18 -21.44
CA LEU A 138 -2.49 -17.80 -20.79
C LEU A 138 -2.59 -19.33 -20.93
N GLY A 139 -1.84 -19.90 -21.87
CA GLY A 139 -1.66 -21.35 -21.94
C GLY A 139 -0.91 -21.85 -20.71
N ASP A 140 -1.33 -22.99 -20.15
CA ASP A 140 -0.69 -23.65 -19.01
C ASP A 140 0.81 -23.85 -19.24
N TYR A 141 1.65 -23.26 -18.38
CA TYR A 141 3.11 -23.37 -18.47
C TYR A 141 3.65 -24.59 -17.71
N GLY A 142 3.07 -25.78 -17.91
CA GLY A 142 3.61 -27.04 -17.40
C GLY A 142 3.68 -27.22 -15.87
N LYS A 143 3.73 -28.49 -15.44
CA LYS A 143 3.85 -28.89 -14.03
C LYS A 143 5.04 -29.83 -13.86
N ILE A 144 5.66 -29.84 -12.68
CA ILE A 144 6.77 -30.73 -12.32
C ILE A 144 6.46 -31.50 -11.04
N LEU A 145 6.70 -32.81 -11.05
CA LEU A 145 6.48 -33.73 -9.94
C LEU A 145 7.78 -33.94 -9.16
N LEU A 146 7.76 -33.60 -7.87
CA LEU A 146 8.92 -33.68 -6.98
C LEU A 146 8.59 -34.44 -5.69
N THR A 147 9.61 -35.08 -5.11
CA THR A 147 9.56 -35.69 -3.77
C THR A 147 10.76 -35.19 -2.96
N ILE A 148 10.55 -34.83 -1.70
CA ILE A 148 11.60 -34.25 -0.84
C ILE A 148 11.62 -34.97 0.51
N SER A 149 12.80 -35.40 0.99
CA SER A 149 12.95 -36.08 2.29
C SER A 149 14.13 -35.53 3.08
N LEU A 150 13.95 -35.35 4.39
CA LEU A 150 14.98 -34.84 5.31
C LEU A 150 15.80 -35.93 6.01
N HIS A 151 15.44 -37.22 5.86
CA HIS A 151 16.15 -38.27 6.61
C HIS A 151 16.16 -39.71 6.08
N CYS A 152 15.59 -40.05 4.92
CA CYS A 152 15.53 -41.46 4.48
C CYS A 152 16.24 -41.72 3.14
N LYS A 153 16.90 -42.88 3.04
CA LYS A 153 17.56 -43.41 1.84
C LYS A 153 16.72 -44.47 1.11
N ASP A 154 15.52 -44.78 1.61
CA ASP A 154 14.71 -45.89 1.10
C ASP A 154 13.65 -45.40 0.11
N TYR A 155 14.10 -45.19 -1.13
CA TYR A 155 13.25 -44.87 -2.28
C TYR A 155 12.49 -46.09 -2.84
N ALA A 156 12.62 -47.26 -2.21
CA ALA A 156 12.10 -48.54 -2.72
C ALA A 156 10.64 -48.85 -2.33
N SER A 157 10.03 -48.10 -1.41
CA SER A 157 8.67 -48.40 -0.91
C SER A 157 7.53 -47.67 -1.64
N PHE A 158 7.80 -46.57 -2.35
CA PHE A 158 6.76 -45.76 -3.00
C PHE A 158 6.43 -46.16 -4.45
N ILE A 159 7.31 -46.91 -5.13
CA ILE A 159 7.03 -47.42 -6.49
C ILE A 159 6.07 -48.62 -6.48
N ASN A 160 5.84 -49.26 -5.32
CA ASN A 160 5.06 -50.51 -5.24
C ASN A 160 3.54 -50.36 -5.03
N HIS A 161 2.96 -49.15 -5.10
CA HIS A 161 1.51 -48.98 -5.10
C HIS A 161 0.95 -48.42 -6.42
N LYS A 162 1.34 -49.06 -7.54
CA LYS A 162 0.46 -49.31 -8.70
C LYS A 162 1.18 -50.24 -9.67
N HIS A 163 1.38 -51.49 -9.24
CA HIS A 163 1.35 -52.69 -10.08
C HIS A 163 1.57 -53.88 -9.15
N SER A 164 0.47 -54.51 -8.71
CA SER A 164 0.53 -55.95 -8.43
C SER A 164 0.58 -56.66 -9.77
N PRO A 165 1.55 -57.56 -9.97
CA PRO A 165 1.24 -58.87 -10.48
C PRO A 165 1.53 -59.91 -9.39
N ASN A 166 0.52 -60.72 -9.14
CA ASN A 166 0.49 -61.81 -8.16
C ASN A 166 1.65 -62.80 -8.33
N SER A 167 2.19 -63.28 -7.20
CA SER A 167 2.75 -64.63 -7.06
C SER A 167 2.44 -65.17 -5.65
N THR A 168 1.42 -66.03 -5.49
CA THR A 168 1.50 -67.51 -5.32
C THR A 168 2.22 -67.95 -4.04
N THR A 169 1.54 -68.47 -3.02
CA THR A 169 1.20 -69.91 -2.80
C THR A 169 0.33 -69.98 -1.52
N ALA A 170 -0.68 -70.82 -1.30
CA ALA A 170 -1.16 -72.09 -1.86
C ALA A 170 -2.71 -72.08 -1.82
N SER A 171 -3.48 -72.74 -2.68
CA SER A 171 -3.63 -74.20 -2.75
C SER A 171 -4.23 -74.69 -4.08
N GLU A 172 -3.70 -75.84 -4.53
CA GLU A 172 -4.35 -76.92 -5.33
C GLU A 172 -4.66 -76.74 -6.84
N ASP A 173 -3.82 -77.44 -7.60
CA ASP A 173 -4.09 -78.36 -8.72
C ASP A 173 -4.30 -77.93 -10.20
N SER A 174 -3.50 -78.63 -11.03
CA SER A 174 -3.67 -79.07 -12.43
C SER A 174 -3.23 -78.17 -13.62
N THR A 175 -2.03 -78.50 -14.14
CA THR A 175 -1.65 -78.79 -15.56
C THR A 175 -2.50 -78.26 -16.73
N ASP A 176 -1.94 -77.46 -17.64
CA ASP A 176 -1.28 -77.92 -18.90
C ASP A 176 -0.90 -76.78 -19.90
N LEU A 177 0.13 -77.10 -20.71
CA LEU A 177 0.70 -76.58 -21.98
C LEU A 177 -0.18 -75.64 -22.87
N GLU A 178 0.26 -74.78 -23.81
CA GLU A 178 1.47 -74.63 -24.66
C GLU A 178 1.36 -73.31 -25.50
N GLY A 179 2.49 -72.74 -25.95
CA GLY A 179 2.68 -72.38 -27.37
C GLY A 179 2.65 -70.91 -27.89
N LEU A 180 3.85 -70.42 -28.28
CA LEU A 180 4.24 -69.65 -29.50
C LEU A 180 3.58 -68.28 -29.85
N HIS A 181 4.15 -67.32 -30.60
CA HIS A 181 5.47 -66.77 -30.98
C HIS A 181 5.18 -65.76 -32.14
N ILE A 182 5.92 -64.63 -32.26
CA ILE A 182 6.24 -63.86 -33.51
C ILE A 182 5.08 -63.01 -34.12
N SER A 183 5.21 -61.89 -34.83
CA SER A 183 6.16 -60.77 -35.06
C SER A 183 5.52 -59.87 -36.14
N SER A 184 5.95 -58.60 -36.20
CA SER A 184 6.06 -57.71 -37.39
C SER A 184 4.82 -57.15 -38.13
N GLN A 185 4.64 -55.81 -38.00
CA GLN A 185 4.72 -54.73 -39.02
C GLN A 185 4.51 -55.04 -40.55
N PRO A 186 4.35 -54.04 -41.46
CA PRO A 186 3.69 -52.71 -41.39
C PRO A 186 2.96 -52.27 -42.72
N SER A 187 2.37 -51.05 -42.70
CA SER A 187 2.25 -50.08 -43.84
C SER A 187 1.10 -50.27 -44.86
N PHE A 188 0.59 -49.30 -45.66
CA PHE A 188 0.94 -47.92 -46.09
C PHE A 188 -0.29 -47.31 -46.88
N ARG A 189 -0.29 -45.98 -47.12
CA ARG A 189 -0.95 -45.20 -48.24
C ARG A 189 -2.47 -44.87 -48.13
N LYS A 190 -3.06 -43.80 -48.71
CA LYS A 190 -2.71 -42.45 -49.27
C LYS A 190 -4.06 -41.79 -49.74
N ILE A 191 -4.12 -40.45 -49.80
CA ILE A 191 -4.93 -39.58 -50.73
C ILE A 191 -6.45 -39.39 -50.50
N GLY A 192 -6.90 -38.12 -50.59
CA GLY A 192 -8.24 -37.74 -51.10
C GLY A 192 -8.80 -36.40 -50.59
N LYS A 193 -9.02 -35.43 -51.48
CA LYS A 193 -9.69 -34.12 -51.26
C LYS A 193 -11.12 -34.13 -51.82
N MET A 194 -11.97 -33.24 -51.28
CA MET A 194 -13.18 -32.60 -51.85
C MET A 194 -14.56 -33.14 -51.42
N GLY A 195 -15.47 -32.22 -51.04
CA GLY A 195 -16.93 -32.43 -51.09
C GLY A 195 -17.72 -31.80 -49.94
N GLU A 196 -18.41 -30.69 -50.22
CA GLU A 196 -19.45 -30.10 -49.36
C GLU A 196 -20.64 -31.06 -49.15
N GLY A 197 -21.33 -30.96 -48.01
CA GLY A 197 -22.68 -31.54 -47.87
C GLY A 197 -23.06 -32.04 -46.48
N LYS A 198 -23.71 -31.16 -45.71
CA LYS A 198 -24.73 -31.41 -44.67
C LYS A 198 -25.18 -32.88 -44.51
N HIS A 199 -24.74 -33.56 -43.44
CA HIS A 199 -25.57 -34.45 -42.61
C HIS A 199 -24.72 -35.08 -41.51
N LEU A 200 -24.98 -34.77 -40.23
CA LEU A 200 -24.81 -35.65 -39.04
C LEU A 200 -25.14 -34.88 -37.74
N PHE A 201 -26.33 -34.28 -37.70
CA PHE A 201 -27.01 -33.96 -36.43
C PHE A 201 -28.33 -34.74 -36.42
N LYS A 202 -28.25 -36.06 -36.22
CA LYS A 202 -29.44 -36.90 -36.02
C LYS A 202 -29.14 -38.27 -35.40
N VAL A 203 -28.53 -38.29 -34.21
CA VAL A 203 -28.58 -39.48 -33.32
C VAL A 203 -28.95 -39.16 -31.86
N ILE A 204 -28.95 -37.90 -31.40
CA ILE A 204 -29.34 -37.58 -30.00
C ILE A 204 -30.64 -36.77 -29.91
N ALA A 205 -31.55 -36.96 -30.88
CA ALA A 205 -32.94 -36.47 -30.80
C ALA A 205 -33.89 -37.65 -30.99
N ARG A 206 -33.99 -38.52 -29.98
CA ARG A 206 -35.02 -39.56 -29.92
C ARG A 206 -35.42 -40.07 -28.53
N ILE A 207 -35.07 -39.41 -27.43
CA ILE A 207 -35.47 -39.91 -26.09
C ILE A 207 -36.48 -39.03 -25.32
N PHE A 208 -36.75 -37.76 -25.64
CA PHE A 208 -37.90 -37.07 -25.03
C PHE A 208 -38.62 -36.10 -26.00
N ASN A 209 -39.48 -36.67 -26.86
CA ASN A 209 -40.69 -36.01 -27.36
C ASN A 209 -41.76 -36.22 -26.27
N LYS A 210 -42.61 -35.26 -25.91
CA LYS A 210 -43.73 -34.73 -26.69
C LYS A 210 -44.27 -33.52 -25.90
N LYS A 211 -44.17 -32.27 -26.39
CA LYS A 211 -45.05 -31.57 -27.35
C LYS A 211 -46.54 -31.72 -26.97
N GLU A 212 -47.39 -30.69 -26.94
CA GLU A 212 -47.29 -29.29 -27.38
C GLU A 212 -48.64 -28.62 -27.01
N ARG A 213 -48.60 -27.32 -26.66
CA ARG A 213 -49.44 -26.19 -27.16
C ARG A 213 -50.95 -26.43 -27.43
N ASN A 214 -51.87 -25.52 -27.11
CA ASN A 214 -51.87 -24.08 -27.41
C ASN A 214 -53.19 -23.40 -26.95
N SER A 215 -53.18 -22.06 -26.91
CA SER A 215 -54.32 -21.10 -27.00
C SER A 215 -55.23 -20.97 -25.77
N LYS A 216 -55.93 -19.88 -25.45
CA LYS A 216 -55.86 -18.41 -25.59
C LYS A 216 -57.03 -17.90 -24.69
N SER A 217 -56.91 -16.67 -24.19
CA SER A 217 -57.97 -15.75 -23.69
C SER A 217 -58.77 -16.04 -22.41
N ALA A 218 -58.67 -15.05 -21.50
CA ALA A 218 -59.72 -14.27 -20.84
C ALA A 218 -60.58 -14.86 -19.70
N ASP A 219 -60.65 -14.03 -18.65
CA ASP A 219 -61.71 -13.85 -17.64
C ASP A 219 -61.98 -14.99 -16.64
N CYS A 220 -62.50 -14.76 -15.44
CA CYS A 220 -62.51 -13.69 -14.44
C CYS A 220 -63.32 -14.30 -13.27
N SER A 221 -63.18 -13.75 -12.07
CA SER A 221 -64.13 -13.82 -10.94
C SER A 221 -64.35 -15.14 -10.17
N GLU A 222 -64.07 -15.03 -8.85
CA GLU A 222 -64.98 -15.21 -7.72
C GLU A 222 -66.01 -16.35 -7.72
N SER A 223 -66.04 -17.13 -6.62
CA SER A 223 -67.15 -17.16 -5.65
C SER A 223 -67.36 -18.54 -4.99
N SER A 224 -67.24 -18.51 -3.66
CA SER A 224 -68.13 -19.12 -2.65
C SER A 224 -68.67 -20.56 -2.75
N ASN A 225 -68.34 -21.30 -1.70
CA ASN A 225 -69.21 -22.06 -0.78
C ASN A 225 -69.91 -23.37 -1.22
N SER A 226 -69.60 -24.40 -0.41
CA SER A 226 -70.51 -25.24 0.41
C SER A 226 -70.58 -26.74 0.09
N LEU A 227 -70.30 -27.53 1.14
CA LEU A 227 -70.80 -28.87 1.56
C LEU A 227 -70.94 -29.98 0.49
N SER A 228 -70.64 -31.26 0.72
CA SER A 228 -70.18 -32.06 1.86
C SER A 228 -69.97 -33.50 1.34
N ASP A 229 -69.15 -34.27 2.06
CA ASP A 229 -69.13 -35.74 2.22
C ASP A 229 -68.90 -36.64 0.98
N ASN A 230 -67.73 -37.29 0.93
CA ASN A 230 -67.57 -38.63 1.51
C ASN A 230 -66.10 -39.08 1.44
N GLU A 231 -65.64 -39.69 2.52
CA GLU A 231 -64.32 -40.29 2.70
C GLU A 231 -64.05 -41.40 1.68
N ASP A 232 -62.84 -41.43 1.12
CA ASP A 232 -61.98 -42.60 1.28
C ASP A 232 -60.51 -42.21 1.04
N SER A 233 -59.66 -42.77 1.89
CA SER A 233 -58.32 -42.33 2.20
C SER A 233 -57.26 -42.94 1.28
N VAL A 234 -56.45 -42.08 0.65
CA VAL A 234 -55.03 -42.36 0.38
C VAL A 234 -54.25 -41.09 0.70
N GLN A 235 -53.36 -41.23 1.68
CA GLN A 235 -52.74 -40.17 2.45
C GLN A 235 -51.35 -39.85 1.85
N GLU A 236 -51.19 -38.69 1.19
CA GLU A 236 -49.87 -38.10 0.90
C GLU A 236 -49.40 -37.36 2.16
N ASN A 237 -48.69 -38.07 3.04
CA ASN A 237 -48.07 -37.51 4.24
C ASN A 237 -46.83 -36.67 3.89
N SER A 238 -46.98 -35.37 3.63
CA SER A 238 -45.95 -34.41 4.03
C SER A 238 -46.21 -34.05 5.49
N SER A 239 -45.45 -34.61 6.43
CA SER A 239 -45.63 -34.34 7.86
C SER A 239 -45.33 -32.87 8.15
N THR A 240 -46.37 -32.06 8.35
CA THR A 240 -46.26 -30.69 8.87
C THR A 240 -45.62 -30.75 10.26
N CYS A 241 -44.42 -30.19 10.43
CA CYS A 241 -43.74 -30.16 11.72
C CYS A 241 -43.85 -28.77 12.35
N SER A 242 -43.95 -28.71 13.68
CA SER A 242 -43.94 -27.43 14.39
C SER A 242 -42.52 -26.82 14.34
N PHE A 243 -42.41 -25.48 14.24
CA PHE A 243 -41.11 -24.79 14.07
C PHE A 243 -40.07 -25.22 15.11
N GLY A 244 -40.43 -25.23 16.39
CA GLY A 244 -39.52 -25.63 17.47
C GLY A 244 -39.12 -27.11 17.43
N GLU A 245 -40.03 -27.99 17.04
CA GLU A 245 -39.77 -29.43 16.88
C GLU A 245 -38.85 -29.70 15.69
N GLY A 246 -39.04 -28.99 14.57
CA GLY A 246 -38.17 -29.07 13.40
C GLY A 246 -36.72 -28.66 13.71
N ILE A 247 -36.53 -27.57 14.47
CA ILE A 247 -35.21 -27.12 14.93
C ILE A 247 -34.57 -28.14 15.86
N ALA A 248 -35.30 -28.67 16.84
CA ALA A 248 -34.79 -29.67 17.78
C ALA A 248 -34.36 -30.98 17.08
N ILE A 249 -35.13 -31.42 16.07
CA ILE A 249 -34.78 -32.60 15.26
C ILE A 249 -33.49 -32.37 14.46
N MET A 250 -33.31 -31.19 13.86
CA MET A 250 -32.07 -30.86 13.14
C MET A 250 -30.86 -30.78 14.08
N GLU A 251 -31.01 -30.16 15.26
CA GLU A 251 -29.95 -30.04 16.27
C GLU A 251 -29.45 -31.40 16.78
N SER A 252 -30.34 -32.39 16.89
CA SER A 252 -30.02 -33.75 17.39
C SER A 252 -29.22 -34.64 16.44
N LYS A 253 -28.89 -34.18 15.22
CA LYS A 253 -28.16 -34.98 14.23
C LYS A 253 -26.64 -34.84 14.39
N ASP A 254 -25.96 -35.94 14.73
CA ASP A 254 -24.51 -36.00 15.01
C ASP A 254 -23.58 -35.70 13.80
N ASN A 255 -24.08 -35.76 12.56
CA ASN A 255 -23.30 -35.53 11.33
C ASN A 255 -23.79 -34.28 10.61
N GLN A 256 -23.40 -33.10 11.10
CA GLN A 256 -23.74 -31.84 10.43
C GLN A 256 -22.69 -31.44 9.38
N PRO A 257 -23.11 -30.87 8.24
CA PRO A 257 -22.18 -30.30 7.27
C PRO A 257 -21.37 -29.14 7.89
N GLU A 258 -20.15 -28.94 7.40
CA GLU A 258 -19.35 -27.75 7.74
C GLU A 258 -20.11 -26.47 7.40
N SER A 259 -19.90 -25.40 8.17
CA SER A 259 -20.59 -24.13 7.92
C SER A 259 -20.23 -23.59 6.53
N PRO A 260 -21.22 -23.16 5.75
CA PRO A 260 -20.99 -22.65 4.39
C PRO A 260 -20.14 -21.37 4.42
N GLU A 261 -19.32 -21.12 3.39
CA GLU A 261 -18.64 -19.84 3.23
C GLU A 261 -19.64 -18.68 2.95
N ASN A 262 -19.21 -17.43 3.14
CA ASN A 262 -20.04 -16.27 2.81
C ASN A 262 -20.27 -16.17 1.29
N LEU A 263 -21.44 -15.67 0.89
CA LEU A 263 -21.80 -15.53 -0.53
C LEU A 263 -20.95 -14.45 -1.24
N GLN A 264 -20.72 -14.64 -2.55
CA GLN A 264 -19.78 -13.83 -3.36
C GLN A 264 -20.21 -12.37 -3.58
N GLY A 265 -21.47 -12.02 -3.34
CA GLY A 265 -21.97 -10.64 -3.47
C GLY A 265 -21.53 -9.71 -2.33
N GLY A 266 -21.04 -10.28 -1.23
CA GLY A 266 -20.53 -9.55 -0.06
C GLY A 266 -21.47 -9.63 1.15
N ILE A 267 -21.15 -8.86 2.19
CA ILE A 267 -21.85 -8.85 3.47
C ILE A 267 -22.79 -7.64 3.55
N LEU A 268 -24.06 -7.88 3.86
CA LEU A 268 -25.09 -6.86 4.06
C LEU A 268 -25.21 -6.43 5.52
N VAL A 269 -25.09 -7.38 6.46
CA VAL A 269 -25.16 -7.13 7.91
C VAL A 269 -24.07 -7.92 8.61
N ASP A 270 -23.34 -7.26 9.50
CA ASP A 270 -22.34 -7.86 10.39
C ASP A 270 -22.38 -7.11 11.73
N LYS A 271 -23.21 -7.60 12.66
CA LYS A 271 -23.46 -6.93 13.95
C LYS A 271 -23.65 -7.92 15.09
N ILE A 272 -23.28 -7.49 16.30
CA ILE A 272 -23.51 -8.25 17.54
C ILE A 272 -24.69 -7.62 18.28
N TYR A 273 -25.68 -8.44 18.62
CA TYR A 273 -26.88 -8.04 19.33
C TYR A 273 -26.91 -8.68 20.72
N ALA A 274 -27.35 -7.92 21.73
CA ALA A 274 -27.54 -8.39 23.10
C ALA A 274 -28.81 -9.27 23.24
N VAL A 275 -28.81 -10.40 22.56
CA VAL A 275 -29.87 -11.42 22.57
C VAL A 275 -29.25 -12.78 22.27
N SER A 276 -29.77 -13.85 22.86
CA SER A 276 -29.26 -15.21 22.58
C SER A 276 -29.49 -15.64 21.13
N PRO A 277 -28.60 -16.47 20.55
CA PRO A 277 -28.75 -16.98 19.18
C PRO A 277 -30.11 -17.62 18.89
N TYR A 278 -30.62 -18.42 19.83
CA TYR A 278 -31.94 -19.05 19.71
C TYR A 278 -33.08 -18.02 19.65
N ASN A 279 -33.07 -17.03 20.55
CA ASN A 279 -34.11 -16.00 20.59
C ASN A 279 -34.08 -15.11 19.35
N LEU A 280 -32.88 -14.80 18.83
CA LEU A 280 -32.74 -14.07 17.57
C LEU A 280 -33.27 -14.87 16.38
N ASN A 281 -32.98 -16.18 16.32
CA ASN A 281 -33.51 -17.06 15.28
C ASN A 281 -35.04 -17.13 15.30
N VAL A 282 -35.65 -17.30 16.49
CA VAL A 282 -37.10 -17.26 16.67
C VAL A 282 -37.66 -15.91 16.20
N PHE A 283 -37.03 -14.80 16.58
CA PHE A 283 -37.49 -13.47 16.20
C PHE A 283 -37.49 -13.23 14.68
N LEU A 284 -36.52 -13.79 13.95
CA LEU A 284 -36.39 -13.60 12.50
C LEU A 284 -37.23 -14.60 11.67
N PHE A 285 -37.32 -15.86 12.11
CA PHE A 285 -37.79 -16.97 11.27
C PHE A 285 -39.01 -17.72 11.81
N ALA A 286 -39.45 -17.46 13.04
CA ALA A 286 -40.70 -18.05 13.53
C ALA A 286 -41.90 -17.56 12.70
N PRO A 287 -42.88 -18.44 12.42
CA PRO A 287 -44.09 -18.06 11.72
C PRO A 287 -44.82 -16.92 12.43
N ASN A 288 -45.33 -15.94 11.67
CA ASN A 288 -46.08 -14.79 12.19
C ASN A 288 -45.29 -13.87 13.13
N SER A 289 -43.95 -13.84 13.04
CA SER A 289 -43.12 -12.91 13.81
C SER A 289 -43.57 -11.45 13.62
N GLN A 290 -43.65 -10.69 14.73
CA GLN A 290 -43.99 -9.27 14.69
C GLN A 290 -42.98 -8.47 13.87
N PHE A 291 -41.70 -8.83 13.95
CA PHE A 291 -40.64 -8.18 13.20
C PHE A 291 -40.83 -8.26 11.68
N ARG A 292 -41.28 -9.40 11.15
CA ARG A 292 -41.53 -9.55 9.70
C ARG A 292 -42.70 -8.67 9.23
N LYS A 293 -43.70 -8.46 10.09
CA LYS A 293 -44.83 -7.56 9.81
C LYS A 293 -44.39 -6.10 9.82
N ASP A 294 -43.66 -5.70 10.85
CA ASP A 294 -43.14 -4.33 10.98
C ASP A 294 -42.16 -4.01 9.84
N LEU A 295 -41.33 -4.98 9.44
CA LEU A 295 -40.43 -4.86 8.29
C LEU A 295 -41.20 -4.74 6.98
N ALA A 296 -42.25 -5.54 6.79
CA ALA A 296 -43.10 -5.45 5.61
C ALA A 296 -43.82 -4.09 5.53
N GLU A 297 -44.29 -3.55 6.64
CA GLU A 297 -44.88 -2.20 6.70
C GLU A 297 -43.84 -1.12 6.37
N LEU A 298 -42.63 -1.20 6.94
CA LEU A 298 -41.55 -0.26 6.68
C LEU A 298 -41.05 -0.28 5.22
N GLN A 299 -41.03 -1.47 4.60
CA GLN A 299 -40.61 -1.67 3.22
C GLN A 299 -41.77 -1.55 2.21
N GLU A 300 -42.95 -1.12 2.65
CA GLU A 300 -44.18 -1.01 1.84
C GLU A 300 -44.53 -2.33 1.09
N THR A 301 -44.20 -3.47 1.70
CA THR A 301 -44.46 -4.80 1.15
C THR A 301 -45.89 -5.21 1.47
N THR A 302 -46.62 -5.64 0.44
CA THR A 302 -48.04 -6.02 0.54
C THR A 302 -48.22 -7.50 0.20
N ASN A 303 -49.39 -8.07 0.53
CA ASN A 303 -49.73 -9.47 0.26
C ASN A 303 -48.73 -10.51 0.81
N LEU A 304 -48.09 -10.23 1.95
CA LEU A 304 -47.17 -11.17 2.60
C LEU A 304 -47.92 -12.43 3.06
N GLN A 305 -47.52 -13.59 2.53
CA GLN A 305 -48.02 -14.91 2.92
C GLN A 305 -46.84 -15.82 3.26
N GLU A 306 -46.84 -16.38 4.47
CA GLU A 306 -45.82 -17.32 4.93
C GLU A 306 -46.37 -18.76 4.90
N GLY A 307 -45.70 -19.65 4.15
CA GLY A 307 -45.98 -21.08 4.19
C GLY A 307 -45.50 -21.73 5.49
N ALA A 308 -46.10 -22.87 5.83
CA ALA A 308 -45.66 -23.69 6.97
C ALA A 308 -44.27 -24.29 6.70
N TRP A 309 -43.47 -24.46 7.77
CA TRP A 309 -42.21 -25.19 7.69
C TRP A 309 -42.47 -26.67 7.41
N SER A 310 -41.77 -27.24 6.43
CA SER A 310 -41.89 -28.63 6.01
C SER A 310 -40.52 -29.22 5.65
N TRP A 311 -40.40 -30.54 5.75
CA TRP A 311 -39.16 -31.24 5.45
C TRP A 311 -38.97 -31.42 3.94
N LYS A 312 -37.75 -31.16 3.47
CA LYS A 312 -37.37 -31.36 2.06
C LYS A 312 -36.69 -32.73 1.89
N GLY A 313 -37.32 -33.59 1.08
CA GLY A 313 -36.81 -34.92 0.72
C GLY A 313 -37.15 -36.03 1.72
N GLU A 314 -37.04 -37.29 1.28
CA GLU A 314 -37.37 -38.50 2.06
C GLU A 314 -36.48 -38.67 3.32
N ASP A 315 -35.27 -38.13 3.31
CA ASP A 315 -34.27 -38.24 4.40
C ASP A 315 -34.43 -37.19 5.53
N MET A 316 -35.50 -36.38 5.51
CA MET A 316 -35.73 -35.26 6.45
C MET A 316 -34.49 -34.38 6.65
N SER A 317 -33.76 -34.07 5.58
CA SER A 317 -32.41 -33.51 5.67
C SER A 317 -32.39 -32.02 5.97
N CYS A 318 -33.32 -31.24 5.41
CA CYS A 318 -33.40 -29.79 5.55
C CYS A 318 -34.84 -29.33 5.81
N LEU A 319 -35.01 -28.34 6.71
CA LEU A 319 -36.31 -27.72 6.99
C LEU A 319 -36.52 -26.52 6.06
N THR A 320 -37.64 -26.47 5.34
CA THR A 320 -37.90 -25.44 4.32
C THR A 320 -39.27 -24.81 4.43
N ARG A 321 -39.41 -23.56 3.98
CA ARG A 321 -40.70 -22.90 3.77
C ARG A 321 -40.64 -21.97 2.56
N VAL A 322 -41.81 -21.66 2.02
CA VAL A 322 -41.98 -20.68 0.92
C VAL A 322 -42.72 -19.47 1.46
N VAL A 323 -42.23 -18.27 1.16
CA VAL A 323 -42.86 -16.99 1.50
C VAL A 323 -43.12 -16.23 0.20
N THR A 324 -44.32 -15.68 0.04
CA THR A 324 -44.69 -14.86 -1.12
C THR A 324 -45.10 -13.47 -0.69
N TYR A 325 -44.73 -12.46 -1.47
CA TYR A 325 -45.07 -11.06 -1.19
C TYR A 325 -45.00 -10.19 -2.45
N THR A 326 -45.65 -9.03 -2.41
CA THR A 326 -45.57 -8.00 -3.46
C THR A 326 -44.74 -6.83 -2.95
N LYS A 327 -43.60 -6.56 -3.59
CA LYS A 327 -42.74 -5.41 -3.27
C LYS A 327 -43.25 -4.15 -3.97
N ALA A 328 -43.24 -3.01 -3.27
CA ALA A 328 -43.72 -1.73 -3.79
C ALA A 328 -42.97 -1.27 -5.05
N ALA A 329 -43.63 -0.41 -5.84
CA ALA A 329 -43.03 0.18 -7.02
C ALA A 329 -41.88 1.13 -6.66
N SER A 330 -40.75 0.99 -7.34
CA SER A 330 -39.61 1.92 -7.27
C SER A 330 -39.60 2.85 -8.49
N LYS A 331 -38.72 3.85 -8.50
CA LYS A 331 -38.57 4.80 -9.63
C LYS A 331 -38.31 4.13 -10.98
N LEU A 332 -37.77 2.90 -10.98
CA LEU A 332 -37.34 2.18 -12.19
C LEU A 332 -38.11 0.87 -12.43
N VAL A 333 -38.84 0.36 -11.43
CA VAL A 333 -39.52 -0.95 -11.50
C VAL A 333 -40.90 -0.82 -10.88
N LYS A 334 -41.93 -1.31 -11.58
CA LYS A 334 -43.30 -1.36 -11.04
C LYS A 334 -43.38 -2.30 -9.83
N ALA A 335 -44.49 -2.30 -9.10
CA ALA A 335 -44.72 -3.28 -8.04
C ALA A 335 -44.63 -4.70 -8.63
N VAL A 336 -43.92 -5.58 -7.91
CA VAL A 336 -43.52 -6.90 -8.42
C VAL A 336 -43.75 -7.97 -7.36
N ASN A 337 -44.28 -9.10 -7.80
CA ASN A 337 -44.39 -10.28 -6.95
C ASN A 337 -43.05 -11.00 -6.81
N ALA A 338 -42.71 -11.32 -5.57
CA ALA A 338 -41.51 -12.06 -5.20
C ALA A 338 -41.90 -13.37 -4.51
N THR A 339 -41.10 -14.40 -4.74
CA THR A 339 -41.17 -15.69 -4.05
C THR A 339 -39.84 -15.95 -3.38
N GLU A 340 -39.86 -16.23 -2.08
CA GLU A 340 -38.72 -16.44 -1.20
C GLU A 340 -38.76 -17.87 -0.64
N ASP A 341 -37.80 -18.70 -1.05
CA ASP A 341 -37.61 -20.04 -0.54
C ASP A 341 -36.58 -20.01 0.60
N GLN A 342 -37.01 -20.29 1.83
CA GLN A 342 -36.15 -20.31 3.00
C GLN A 342 -35.82 -21.76 3.39
N THR A 343 -34.55 -22.04 3.64
CA THR A 343 -34.04 -23.38 3.97
C THR A 343 -33.05 -23.30 5.13
N TYR A 344 -33.32 -24.01 6.22
CA TYR A 344 -32.30 -24.31 7.23
C TYR A 344 -31.32 -25.33 6.67
N ILE A 345 -30.07 -24.92 6.49
CA ILE A 345 -28.99 -25.76 5.96
C ILE A 345 -28.12 -26.34 7.07
N ARG A 346 -28.06 -25.66 8.23
CA ARG A 346 -27.34 -26.11 9.42
C ARG A 346 -27.98 -25.54 10.68
N VAL A 347 -28.09 -26.37 11.72
CA VAL A 347 -28.66 -26.02 13.02
C VAL A 347 -27.83 -26.72 14.09
N ALA A 348 -26.78 -26.07 14.58
CA ALA A 348 -25.97 -26.60 15.68
C ALA A 348 -26.35 -25.91 17.00
N LYS A 349 -25.76 -26.35 18.11
CA LYS A 349 -26.01 -25.75 19.41
C LYS A 349 -25.68 -24.25 19.38
N ASP A 350 -26.72 -23.42 19.49
CA ASP A 350 -26.66 -21.95 19.41
C ASP A 350 -26.08 -21.36 18.09
N GLU A 351 -26.11 -22.14 17.00
CA GLU A 351 -25.69 -21.69 15.66
C GLU A 351 -26.72 -22.07 14.58
N PHE A 352 -27.17 -21.08 13.80
CA PHE A 352 -28.20 -21.26 12.78
C PHE A 352 -27.75 -20.68 11.44
N ASP A 353 -27.73 -21.51 10.40
CA ASP A 353 -27.48 -21.08 9.03
C ASP A 353 -28.75 -21.28 8.19
N VAL A 354 -29.29 -20.18 7.66
CA VAL A 354 -30.52 -20.15 6.85
C VAL A 354 -30.21 -19.57 5.47
N LEU A 355 -30.41 -20.38 4.43
CA LEU A 355 -30.31 -19.97 3.04
C LEU A 355 -31.68 -19.52 2.53
N VAL A 356 -31.72 -18.35 1.91
CA VAL A 356 -32.93 -17.73 1.40
C VAL A 356 -32.73 -17.42 -0.08
N SER A 357 -33.53 -18.05 -0.95
CA SER A 357 -33.49 -17.84 -2.39
C SER A 357 -34.71 -17.05 -2.85
N VAL A 358 -34.50 -15.90 -3.48
CA VAL A 358 -35.54 -14.96 -3.90
C VAL A 358 -35.64 -14.90 -5.42
N CYS A 359 -36.85 -15.14 -5.93
CA CYS A 359 -37.21 -15.06 -7.33
C CYS A 359 -38.18 -13.89 -7.57
N THR A 360 -37.93 -13.10 -8.62
CA THR A 360 -38.79 -11.97 -9.01
C THR A 360 -39.09 -12.03 -10.52
N PRO A 361 -39.94 -12.97 -10.97
CA PRO A 361 -40.10 -13.29 -12.39
C PRO A 361 -40.64 -12.14 -13.25
N GLU A 362 -41.33 -11.17 -12.64
CA GLU A 362 -42.00 -10.06 -13.33
C GLU A 362 -41.05 -8.90 -13.67
N VAL A 363 -39.82 -8.85 -13.13
CA VAL A 363 -38.84 -7.82 -13.50
C VAL A 363 -38.21 -8.11 -14.87
N PRO A 364 -37.69 -7.10 -15.58
CA PRO A 364 -36.88 -7.35 -16.77
C PRO A 364 -35.75 -8.33 -16.45
N TYR A 365 -35.68 -9.43 -17.21
CA TYR A 365 -34.74 -10.54 -17.00
C TYR A 365 -34.94 -11.36 -15.71
N GLY A 366 -36.05 -11.22 -15.00
CA GLY A 366 -36.32 -11.91 -13.72
C GLY A 366 -36.27 -13.44 -13.76
N ASN A 367 -36.52 -14.06 -14.92
CA ASN A 367 -36.40 -15.51 -15.10
C ASN A 367 -34.96 -15.99 -15.38
N THR A 368 -34.01 -15.07 -15.51
CA THR A 368 -32.61 -15.38 -15.85
C THR A 368 -31.69 -15.41 -14.63
N PHE A 369 -32.16 -14.93 -13.48
CA PHE A 369 -31.40 -14.88 -12.25
C PHE A 369 -32.28 -15.05 -11.01
N GLN A 370 -31.69 -15.50 -9.92
CA GLN A 370 -32.26 -15.49 -8.58
C GLN A 370 -31.26 -14.88 -7.60
N VAL A 371 -31.76 -14.24 -6.55
CA VAL A 371 -30.92 -13.64 -5.50
C VAL A 371 -30.86 -14.59 -4.32
N GLU A 372 -29.67 -14.89 -3.83
CA GLU A 372 -29.48 -15.69 -2.62
C GLU A 372 -29.01 -14.83 -1.45
N LEU A 373 -29.53 -15.13 -0.27
CA LEU A 373 -29.18 -14.51 1.00
C LEU A 373 -28.85 -15.62 1.99
N LEU A 374 -27.74 -15.49 2.70
CA LEU A 374 -27.31 -16.44 3.71
C LEU A 374 -27.24 -15.74 5.06
N TYR A 375 -28.12 -16.16 5.96
CA TYR A 375 -28.18 -15.69 7.34
C TYR A 375 -27.41 -16.66 8.22
N LYS A 376 -26.44 -16.14 8.97
CA LYS A 376 -25.68 -16.88 9.98
C LYS A 376 -25.88 -16.23 11.33
N ILE A 377 -26.40 -17.00 12.27
CA ILE A 377 -26.59 -16.56 13.66
C ILE A 377 -25.67 -17.41 14.51
N MET A 378 -24.70 -16.77 15.17
CA MET A 378 -23.66 -17.44 15.96
C MET A 378 -23.59 -16.83 17.38
N PRO A 379 -22.96 -17.50 18.35
CA PRO A 379 -22.71 -16.91 19.67
C PRO A 379 -21.79 -15.68 19.57
N GLY A 380 -22.15 -14.59 20.24
CA GLY A 380 -21.33 -13.39 20.32
C GLY A 380 -20.31 -13.43 21.47
N ASN A 381 -19.06 -13.04 21.21
CA ASN A 381 -18.01 -12.91 22.24
C ASN A 381 -18.13 -11.55 22.96
N ALA A 382 -19.12 -11.38 23.83
CA ALA A 382 -19.25 -10.18 24.67
C ALA A 382 -18.51 -10.33 26.01
N SER A 383 -17.75 -9.32 26.42
CA SER A 383 -16.95 -9.31 27.66
C SER A 383 -17.77 -9.16 28.96
N SER A 384 -19.08 -8.94 28.88
CA SER A 384 -19.95 -8.60 30.01
C SER A 384 -20.71 -9.78 30.65
N GLY A 385 -20.57 -11.01 30.13
CA GLY A 385 -21.31 -12.17 30.67
C GLY A 385 -22.81 -12.19 30.35
N GLU A 386 -23.29 -11.26 29.51
CA GLU A 386 -24.64 -11.26 28.94
C GLU A 386 -24.68 -12.13 27.67
N GLU A 387 -25.77 -12.89 27.46
CA GLU A 387 -25.96 -13.69 26.24
C GLU A 387 -26.07 -12.77 25.01
N SER A 388 -25.23 -13.01 24.02
CA SER A 388 -25.19 -12.20 22.79
C SER A 388 -25.10 -13.08 21.55
N SER A 389 -25.52 -12.53 20.42
CA SER A 389 -25.53 -13.20 19.13
C SER A 389 -24.86 -12.34 18.07
N HIS A 390 -23.98 -12.97 17.29
CA HIS A 390 -23.35 -12.40 16.12
C HIS A 390 -24.18 -12.78 14.89
N LEU A 391 -24.78 -11.77 14.24
CA LEU A 391 -25.57 -11.92 13.03
C LEU A 391 -24.75 -11.47 11.82
N VAL A 392 -24.52 -12.40 10.89
CA VAL A 392 -23.88 -12.14 9.60
C VAL A 392 -24.86 -12.49 8.48
N ILE A 393 -25.14 -11.54 7.59
CA ILE A 393 -26.00 -11.73 6.42
C ILE A 393 -25.17 -11.43 5.18
N SER A 394 -24.97 -12.44 4.33
CA SER A 394 -24.29 -12.29 3.04
C SER A 394 -25.25 -12.52 1.88
N TRP A 395 -24.91 -12.03 0.68
CA TRP A 395 -25.78 -12.13 -0.48
C TRP A 395 -25.01 -12.54 -1.75
N GLY A 396 -25.74 -13.04 -2.74
CA GLY A 396 -25.21 -13.40 -4.06
C GLY A 396 -26.29 -13.44 -5.12
N ILE A 397 -25.88 -13.56 -6.39
CA ILE A 397 -26.80 -13.74 -7.52
C ILE A 397 -26.41 -15.01 -8.27
N ILE A 398 -27.38 -15.89 -8.49
CA ILE A 398 -27.24 -17.03 -9.37
C ILE A 398 -27.91 -16.71 -10.70
N PHE A 399 -27.13 -16.72 -11.78
CA PHE A 399 -27.65 -16.60 -13.14
C PHE A 399 -28.02 -17.99 -13.67
N LEU A 400 -29.31 -18.24 -13.82
CA LEU A 400 -29.87 -19.46 -14.41
C LEU A 400 -29.67 -19.49 -15.93
N GLN A 401 -29.56 -18.32 -16.57
CA GLN A 401 -29.35 -18.17 -18.01
C GLN A 401 -28.35 -17.04 -18.32
N SER A 402 -27.64 -17.12 -19.44
CA SER A 402 -26.70 -16.08 -19.88
C SER A 402 -27.45 -14.80 -20.31
N THR A 403 -27.06 -13.64 -19.79
CA THR A 403 -27.63 -12.33 -20.14
C THR A 403 -26.53 -11.28 -20.39
N MET A 404 -26.75 -10.40 -21.37
CA MET A 404 -25.86 -9.26 -21.67
C MET A 404 -25.93 -8.16 -20.60
N MET A 405 -26.94 -8.21 -19.72
CA MET A 405 -27.22 -7.17 -18.71
C MET A 405 -26.68 -7.54 -17.32
N LYS A 406 -25.79 -8.53 -17.21
CA LYS A 406 -25.29 -9.06 -15.92
C LYS A 406 -24.83 -7.96 -14.96
N GLY A 407 -23.99 -7.04 -15.42
CA GLY A 407 -23.47 -5.95 -14.58
C GLY A 407 -24.55 -4.96 -14.11
N MET A 408 -25.57 -4.68 -14.93
CA MET A 408 -26.68 -3.80 -14.55
C MET A 408 -27.59 -4.47 -13.50
N ILE A 409 -27.84 -5.77 -13.66
CA ILE A 409 -28.62 -6.58 -12.70
C ILE A 409 -27.88 -6.68 -11.37
N GLU A 410 -26.58 -6.98 -11.39
CA GLU A 410 -25.73 -7.04 -10.20
C GLU A 410 -25.68 -5.70 -9.45
N SER A 411 -25.47 -4.60 -10.18
CA SER A 411 -25.46 -3.26 -9.59
C SER A 411 -26.81 -2.86 -9.01
N GLY A 412 -27.91 -3.16 -9.71
CA GLY A 412 -29.27 -2.86 -9.26
C GLY A 412 -29.68 -3.66 -8.02
N ALA A 413 -29.37 -4.97 -8.02
CA ALA A 413 -29.60 -5.84 -6.87
C ALA A 413 -28.76 -5.42 -5.67
N LYS A 414 -27.47 -5.09 -5.86
CA LYS A 414 -26.59 -4.59 -4.80
C LYS A 414 -27.17 -3.35 -4.12
N GLN A 415 -27.56 -2.35 -4.91
CA GLN A 415 -28.12 -1.11 -4.37
C GLN A 415 -29.44 -1.36 -3.63
N GLY A 416 -30.36 -2.10 -4.24
CA GLY A 416 -31.67 -2.39 -3.65
C GLY A 416 -31.59 -3.24 -2.37
N LEU A 417 -30.65 -4.20 -2.32
CA LEU A 417 -30.40 -4.98 -1.11
C LEU A 417 -29.77 -4.14 -0.01
N LYS A 418 -28.80 -3.28 -0.33
CA LYS A 418 -28.18 -2.39 0.65
C LYS A 418 -29.23 -1.51 1.35
N GLU A 419 -30.04 -0.79 0.58
CA GLU A 419 -31.11 0.07 1.12
C GLU A 419 -32.13 -0.74 1.96
N SER A 420 -32.51 -1.92 1.50
CA SER A 420 -33.46 -2.81 2.19
C SER A 420 -32.90 -3.34 3.52
N PHE A 421 -31.62 -3.70 3.56
CA PHE A 421 -30.98 -4.27 4.74
C PHE A 421 -30.47 -3.21 5.74
N ASP A 422 -30.30 -1.96 5.30
CA ASP A 422 -30.13 -0.80 6.19
C ASP A 422 -31.41 -0.60 7.03
N GLN A 423 -32.58 -0.61 6.40
CA GLN A 423 -33.88 -0.54 7.09
C GLN A 423 -34.09 -1.73 8.03
N PHE A 424 -33.76 -2.95 7.59
CA PHE A 424 -33.78 -4.16 8.42
C PHE A 424 -32.92 -4.00 9.67
N SER A 425 -31.67 -3.54 9.50
CA SER A 425 -30.70 -3.41 10.60
C SER A 425 -31.15 -2.37 11.63
N ASN A 426 -31.74 -1.26 11.15
CA ASN A 426 -32.27 -0.20 12.01
C ASN A 426 -33.47 -0.69 12.82
N LEU A 427 -34.40 -1.44 12.21
CA LEU A 427 -35.55 -2.01 12.90
C LEU A 427 -35.11 -3.05 13.94
N LEU A 428 -34.11 -3.87 13.61
CA LEU A 428 -33.58 -4.87 14.54
C LEU A 428 -32.87 -4.22 15.74
N ALA A 429 -32.15 -3.11 15.51
CA ALA A 429 -31.52 -2.32 16.56
C ALA A 429 -32.51 -1.59 17.50
N GLN A 430 -33.76 -1.37 17.07
CA GLN A 430 -34.82 -0.89 17.96
C GLN A 430 -35.31 -1.99 18.92
N SER A 431 -35.21 -3.25 18.51
CA SER A 431 -35.66 -4.41 19.28
C SER A 431 -34.58 -4.96 20.23
N PHE A 432 -33.31 -4.91 19.80
CA PHE A 432 -32.17 -5.39 20.58
C PHE A 432 -31.04 -4.37 20.61
N LYS A 433 -30.41 -4.22 21.78
CA LYS A 433 -29.23 -3.37 21.95
C LYS A 433 -28.07 -3.91 21.10
N VAL A 434 -27.51 -3.07 20.23
CA VAL A 434 -26.29 -3.37 19.49
C VAL A 434 -25.10 -3.24 20.45
N LEU A 435 -24.22 -4.24 20.47
CA LEU A 435 -23.00 -4.23 21.28
C LEU A 435 -21.84 -3.74 20.42
N ASP A 436 -21.35 -2.55 20.76
CA ASP A 436 -20.44 -1.80 19.90
C ASP A 436 -19.05 -2.44 19.79
N LYS A 437 -18.78 -2.91 18.58
CA LYS A 437 -17.43 -3.00 18.00
C LYS A 437 -17.11 -1.71 17.21
N GLU A 438 -17.68 -0.57 17.64
CA GLU A 438 -17.89 0.64 16.82
C GLU A 438 -16.64 1.30 16.22
N ASN A 439 -15.44 1.05 16.75
CA ASN A 439 -14.22 1.62 16.16
C ASN A 439 -13.53 0.71 15.14
N LEU A 440 -13.83 -0.59 15.10
CA LEU A 440 -13.13 -1.54 14.22
C LEU A 440 -13.92 -1.85 12.94
N THR A 441 -15.25 -1.98 13.03
CA THR A 441 -16.10 -2.38 11.89
C THR A 441 -16.36 -1.23 10.90
N ASN A 442 -16.59 0.00 11.38
CA ASN A 442 -16.67 1.17 10.48
C ASN A 442 -15.35 1.40 9.73
N LYS A 443 -14.22 1.17 10.41
CA LYS A 443 -12.89 1.20 9.82
C LYS A 443 -12.77 0.10 8.75
N GLU A 444 -12.94 -1.17 9.07
CA GLU A 444 -12.75 -2.29 8.11
C GLU A 444 -13.74 -2.27 6.92
N GLN A 445 -15.00 -1.91 7.14
CA GLN A 445 -16.04 -1.92 6.10
C GLN A 445 -15.91 -0.70 5.15
N PHE A 446 -15.48 0.46 5.65
CA PHE A 446 -15.10 1.62 4.82
C PHE A 446 -13.75 1.39 4.12
N LEU A 447 -12.77 0.81 4.80
CA LEU A 447 -11.49 0.40 4.22
C LEU A 447 -11.68 -0.56 3.04
N ALA A 448 -12.60 -1.51 3.16
CA ALA A 448 -12.97 -2.41 2.08
C ALA A 448 -13.66 -1.68 0.91
N THR A 449 -14.48 -0.66 1.20
CA THR A 449 -15.18 0.16 0.19
C THR A 449 -14.20 1.06 -0.59
N LEU A 450 -13.28 1.75 0.09
CA LEU A 450 -12.23 2.55 -0.55
C LEU A 450 -11.27 1.67 -1.38
N GLN A 451 -10.90 0.49 -0.88
CA GLN A 451 -10.06 -0.46 -1.62
C GLN A 451 -10.75 -1.01 -2.87
N THR A 452 -12.09 -1.11 -2.90
CA THR A 452 -12.83 -1.52 -4.10
C THR A 452 -13.00 -0.38 -5.10
N GLU A 453 -13.07 0.87 -4.65
CA GLU A 453 -13.21 2.06 -5.51
C GLU A 453 -11.88 2.44 -6.19
N SER A 454 -10.75 2.28 -5.49
CA SER A 454 -9.37 2.46 -6.00
C SER A 454 -9.03 1.58 -7.21
N GLN A 455 -9.73 0.46 -7.42
CA GLN A 455 -9.45 -0.45 -8.54
C GLN A 455 -9.96 0.05 -9.92
N TRP A 456 -10.74 1.15 -9.97
CA TRP A 456 -11.35 1.64 -11.22
C TRP A 456 -10.66 2.88 -11.81
N ASN A 457 -9.32 2.98 -11.68
CA ASN A 457 -8.48 4.09 -12.20
C ASN A 457 -8.39 4.22 -13.75
N TRP A 458 -9.07 3.36 -14.51
CA TRP A 458 -9.07 3.42 -15.98
C TRP A 458 -9.97 4.51 -16.55
N TRP A 459 -11.07 4.87 -15.87
CA TRP A 459 -11.95 5.97 -16.31
C TRP A 459 -11.25 7.33 -16.25
N GLN A 460 -10.45 7.58 -15.21
CA GLN A 460 -9.62 8.80 -15.10
C GLN A 460 -8.56 8.86 -16.20
N ALA A 461 -7.95 7.73 -16.56
CA ALA A 461 -7.04 7.67 -17.71
C ALA A 461 -7.78 7.94 -19.03
N ILE A 462 -8.99 7.39 -19.21
CA ILE A 462 -9.82 7.64 -20.40
C ILE A 462 -10.15 9.14 -20.49
N ALA A 463 -10.54 9.80 -19.40
CA ALA A 463 -10.83 11.23 -19.40
C ALA A 463 -9.62 12.09 -19.81
N TYR A 464 -8.43 11.80 -19.25
CA TYR A 464 -7.18 12.48 -19.62
C TYR A 464 -6.81 12.29 -21.10
N PHE A 465 -6.94 11.06 -21.62
CA PHE A 465 -6.60 10.76 -23.02
C PHE A 465 -7.74 11.11 -24.01
N TRP A 466 -8.93 11.48 -23.54
CA TRP A 466 -10.03 12.00 -24.38
C TRP A 466 -9.87 13.50 -24.69
N ASN A 467 -8.63 13.96 -24.84
CA ASN A 467 -8.31 15.32 -25.26
C ASN A 467 -8.40 15.43 -26.79
N PHE A 468 -8.90 16.56 -27.31
CA PHE A 468 -8.96 16.88 -28.74
C PHE A 468 -7.62 16.62 -29.45
N THR A 469 -6.50 16.87 -28.78
CA THR A 469 -5.13 16.62 -29.28
C THR A 469 -4.94 15.16 -29.69
N ILE A 470 -5.32 14.20 -28.84
CA ILE A 470 -5.14 12.76 -29.10
C ILE A 470 -6.11 12.27 -30.16
N VAL A 471 -7.38 12.70 -30.08
CA VAL A 471 -8.42 12.34 -31.07
C VAL A 471 -8.04 12.86 -32.46
N SER A 472 -7.59 14.11 -32.55
CA SER A 472 -7.11 14.72 -33.80
C SER A 472 -5.88 13.99 -34.34
N THR A 473 -4.94 13.61 -33.47
CA THR A 473 -3.74 12.83 -33.86
C THR A 473 -4.13 11.47 -34.44
N LEU A 474 -5.04 10.74 -33.78
CA LEU A 474 -5.56 9.45 -34.25
C LEU A 474 -6.25 9.58 -35.61
N PHE A 475 -7.07 10.62 -35.79
CA PHE A 475 -7.74 10.89 -37.05
C PHE A 475 -6.75 11.23 -38.18
N MET A 476 -5.72 12.03 -37.90
CA MET A 476 -4.65 12.35 -38.85
C MET A 476 -3.81 11.11 -39.20
N LEU A 477 -3.52 10.24 -38.23
CA LEU A 477 -2.78 9.00 -38.44
C LEU A 477 -3.60 8.03 -39.31
N LEU A 478 -4.91 7.94 -39.06
CA LEU A 478 -5.84 7.17 -39.89
C LEU A 478 -5.96 7.75 -41.31
N TYR A 479 -6.01 9.08 -41.43
CA TYR A 479 -6.03 9.77 -42.72
C TYR A 479 -4.77 9.46 -43.53
N VAL A 480 -3.57 9.58 -42.93
CA VAL A 480 -2.30 9.24 -43.58
C VAL A 480 -2.24 7.75 -43.94
N LEU A 481 -2.69 6.86 -43.05
CA LEU A 481 -2.74 5.42 -43.32
C LEU A 481 -3.68 5.10 -44.50
N LEU A 482 -4.86 5.70 -44.53
CA LEU A 482 -5.81 5.55 -45.65
C LEU A 482 -5.25 6.13 -46.95
N HIS A 483 -4.50 7.23 -46.88
CA HIS A 483 -3.81 7.82 -48.02
C HIS A 483 -2.75 6.84 -48.57
N ILE A 484 -1.91 6.27 -47.70
CA ILE A 484 -0.90 5.26 -48.06
C ILE A 484 -1.56 4.02 -48.67
N LEU A 485 -2.66 3.54 -48.10
CA LEU A 485 -3.38 2.36 -48.58
C LEU A 485 -4.12 2.59 -49.91
N ARG A 486 -4.46 3.84 -50.25
CA ARG A 486 -5.13 4.21 -51.51
C ARG A 486 -4.20 4.75 -52.59
N CYS A 487 -2.96 5.13 -52.25
CA CYS A 487 -1.95 5.45 -53.24
C CYS A 487 -1.60 4.17 -54.05
N GLY A 488 -1.99 4.17 -55.32
CA GLY A 488 -1.45 3.21 -56.29
C GLY A 488 0.05 3.47 -56.54
N PRO A 489 0.78 2.53 -57.17
CA PRO A 489 2.19 2.74 -57.50
C PRO A 489 2.32 3.95 -58.43
N SER A 490 2.77 5.08 -57.90
CA SER A 490 3.05 6.29 -58.67
C SER A 490 4.32 6.08 -59.48
N GLN A 491 4.27 6.48 -60.76
CA GLN A 491 5.44 6.55 -61.62
C GLN A 491 6.36 7.65 -61.09
N PRO A 492 7.67 7.42 -60.88
CA PRO A 492 8.54 8.37 -60.21
C PRO A 492 8.66 9.66 -61.04
N GLN A 493 8.02 10.72 -60.57
CA GLN A 493 8.19 12.09 -61.05
C GLN A 493 8.36 13.00 -59.84
N GLY A 494 9.51 12.91 -59.17
CA GLY A 494 9.83 13.70 -57.97
C GLY A 494 11.32 13.72 -57.63
N LEU A 495 11.73 14.71 -56.82
CA LEU A 495 13.10 14.99 -56.38
C LEU A 495 13.63 13.90 -55.42
N GLU A 496 14.03 12.75 -55.97
CA GLU A 496 14.67 11.68 -55.21
C GLU A 496 16.16 11.98 -54.97
N PHE A 497 16.57 12.17 -53.72
CA PHE A 497 17.99 12.25 -53.35
C PHE A 497 18.35 11.20 -52.28
N ARG A 498 19.28 10.30 -52.61
CA ARG A 498 20.00 9.41 -51.67
C ARG A 498 19.11 8.73 -50.61
N GLY A 499 18.04 8.07 -51.05
CA GLY A 499 17.23 7.19 -50.20
C GLY A 499 16.28 7.89 -49.24
N ILE A 500 16.01 9.17 -49.43
CA ILE A 500 14.96 9.91 -48.72
C ILE A 500 13.93 10.36 -49.76
N GLU A 501 12.72 9.78 -49.72
CA GLU A 501 11.56 10.25 -50.48
C GLU A 501 11.07 11.56 -49.84
N LEU A 502 11.07 12.65 -50.62
CA LEU A 502 10.49 13.93 -50.22
C LEU A 502 8.98 13.90 -50.51
N PRO A 503 8.14 14.62 -49.74
CA PRO A 503 6.70 14.67 -50.00
C PRO A 503 6.41 15.19 -51.40
N ASP A 504 5.54 14.51 -52.16
CA ASP A 504 5.27 14.80 -53.57
C ASP A 504 4.36 16.04 -53.73
N SER A 505 3.71 16.48 -52.64
CA SER A 505 2.88 17.69 -52.61
C SER A 505 3.10 18.56 -51.36
N LEU A 506 2.86 19.87 -51.51
CA LEU A 506 2.87 20.83 -50.39
C LEU A 506 1.86 20.44 -49.30
N GLY A 507 0.76 19.77 -49.66
CA GLY A 507 -0.23 19.24 -48.72
C GLY A 507 0.32 18.08 -47.87
N GLU A 508 1.10 17.17 -48.45
CA GLU A 508 1.75 16.05 -47.73
C GLU A 508 2.84 16.55 -46.77
N LEU A 509 3.58 17.59 -47.15
CA LEU A 509 4.57 18.22 -46.27
C LEU A 509 3.90 18.88 -45.07
N VAL A 510 2.81 19.64 -45.29
CA VAL A 510 2.06 20.32 -44.21
C VAL A 510 1.38 19.32 -43.29
N THR A 511 0.74 18.27 -43.84
CA THR A 511 0.08 17.23 -43.03
C THR A 511 1.08 16.41 -42.22
N SER A 512 2.25 16.10 -42.78
CA SER A 512 3.35 15.44 -42.07
C SER A 512 3.92 16.32 -40.96
N GLY A 513 4.12 17.62 -41.22
CA GLY A 513 4.56 18.59 -40.21
C GLY A 513 3.59 18.73 -39.04
N ILE A 514 2.28 18.81 -39.33
CA ILE A 514 1.23 18.84 -38.30
C ILE A 514 1.23 17.54 -37.50
N LEU A 515 1.34 16.38 -38.14
CA LEU A 515 1.38 15.08 -37.47
C LEU A 515 2.59 14.96 -36.52
N VAL A 516 3.76 15.46 -36.91
CA VAL A 516 4.96 15.46 -36.05
C VAL A 516 4.75 16.33 -34.79
N ILE A 517 4.19 17.53 -34.93
CA ILE A 517 3.89 18.41 -33.78
C ILE A 517 2.86 17.75 -32.85
N GLN A 518 1.83 17.13 -33.42
CA GLN A 518 0.80 16.42 -32.67
C GLN A 518 1.35 15.18 -31.95
N LEU A 519 2.18 14.37 -32.62
CA LEU A 519 2.87 13.24 -32.00
C LEU A 519 3.80 13.67 -30.87
N GLN A 520 4.49 14.79 -31.00
CA GLN A 520 5.32 15.36 -29.92
C GLN A 520 4.46 15.73 -28.69
N ARG A 521 3.29 16.33 -28.90
CA ARG A 521 2.36 16.65 -27.80
C ARG A 521 1.82 15.39 -27.13
N VAL A 522 1.40 14.39 -27.91
CA VAL A 522 0.94 13.10 -27.38
C VAL A 522 2.08 12.39 -26.62
N TYR A 523 3.32 12.43 -27.11
CA TYR A 523 4.47 11.89 -26.42
C TYR A 523 4.69 12.56 -25.06
N ASN A 524 4.62 13.89 -25.00
CA ASN A 524 4.75 14.64 -23.74
C ASN A 524 3.62 14.27 -22.77
N MET A 525 2.36 14.22 -23.22
CA MET A 525 1.22 13.80 -22.39
C MET A 525 1.39 12.36 -21.85
N VAL A 526 1.81 11.42 -22.70
CA VAL A 526 2.05 10.03 -22.28
C VAL A 526 3.22 9.96 -21.31
N SER A 527 4.30 10.72 -21.54
CA SER A 527 5.44 10.79 -20.63
C SER A 527 5.03 11.36 -19.27
N HIS A 528 4.25 12.44 -19.24
CA HIS A 528 3.75 13.07 -18.02
C HIS A 528 2.83 12.13 -17.23
N PHE A 529 1.87 11.51 -17.93
CA PHE A 529 1.01 10.47 -17.35
C PHE A 529 1.79 9.31 -16.74
N VAL A 530 2.82 8.84 -17.45
CA VAL A 530 3.69 7.75 -16.96
C VAL A 530 4.52 8.21 -15.76
N GLN A 531 4.99 9.46 -15.73
CA GLN A 531 5.75 10.01 -14.60
C GLN A 531 4.88 10.16 -13.35
N ALA A 532 3.68 10.75 -13.47
CA ALA A 532 2.68 10.82 -12.40
C ALA A 532 2.30 9.41 -11.90
N ARG A 533 2.18 8.43 -12.81
CA ARG A 533 1.98 7.02 -12.44
C ARG A 533 3.19 6.34 -11.80
N PHE A 534 4.41 6.80 -12.03
CA PHE A 534 5.59 6.27 -11.33
C PHE A 534 5.73 6.88 -9.93
N GLN A 535 5.11 8.03 -9.68
CA GLN A 535 4.97 8.67 -8.38
C GLN A 535 3.70 8.20 -7.65
N MET A 536 3.22 6.97 -7.92
CA MET A 536 2.18 6.36 -7.07
C MET A 536 2.66 6.43 -5.62
N GLY A 537 1.81 6.97 -4.74
CA GLY A 537 2.08 7.11 -3.32
C GLY A 537 2.74 5.83 -2.80
N THR A 538 3.90 6.01 -2.15
CA THR A 538 4.83 4.94 -1.80
C THR A 538 4.21 3.82 -0.96
N ASP A 539 3.00 4.04 -0.41
CA ASP A 539 2.46 3.27 0.71
C ASP A 539 0.95 3.00 0.64
N HIS A 540 0.36 2.87 -0.56
CA HIS A 540 -1.06 2.47 -0.66
C HIS A 540 -1.30 1.10 -0.02
N GLY A 541 -2.05 1.07 1.08
CA GLY A 541 -2.47 -0.16 1.75
C GLY A 541 -1.35 -0.94 2.45
N MET A 542 -0.18 -0.33 2.67
CA MET A 542 0.84 -0.86 3.57
C MET A 542 0.30 -0.72 4.99
N ARG A 543 -0.05 -1.85 5.62
CA ARG A 543 -0.45 -1.84 7.03
C ARG A 543 0.69 -1.29 7.88
N ALA A 544 0.38 -0.41 8.82
CA ALA A 544 1.34 0.07 9.80
C ALA A 544 2.09 -1.11 10.44
N HIS A 545 3.41 -1.07 10.47
CA HIS A 545 4.21 -2.08 11.17
C HIS A 545 4.52 -1.62 12.60
N GLY A 546 4.45 -2.55 13.54
CA GLY A 546 4.85 -2.33 14.94
C GLY A 546 3.69 -2.13 15.92
N ASP A 547 4.07 -1.96 17.19
CA ASP A 547 3.14 -1.86 18.31
C ASP A 547 3.18 -0.47 18.96
N GLY A 548 2.05 0.25 19.01
CA GLY A 548 1.97 1.58 19.58
C GLY A 548 0.80 2.41 19.01
N TRP A 549 1.01 3.71 18.86
CA TRP A 549 0.05 4.64 18.24
C TRP A 549 0.11 4.59 16.72
N VAL A 550 -0.99 4.24 16.07
CA VAL A 550 -1.12 4.22 14.61
C VAL A 550 -2.03 5.35 14.17
N VAL A 551 -1.57 6.12 13.18
CA VAL A 551 -2.37 7.15 12.51
C VAL A 551 -2.80 6.62 11.17
N THR A 552 -4.11 6.61 10.92
CA THR A 552 -4.70 6.26 9.63
C THR A 552 -5.37 7.51 9.07
N VAL A 553 -4.94 7.95 7.89
CA VAL A 553 -5.53 9.09 7.17
C VAL A 553 -6.20 8.57 5.90
N ALA A 554 -7.50 8.81 5.78
CA ALA A 554 -8.22 8.66 4.52
C ALA A 554 -8.35 10.04 3.86
N LEU A 555 -7.68 10.20 2.73
CA LEU A 555 -7.77 11.36 1.86
C LEU A 555 -8.89 11.10 0.84
N ILE A 556 -9.98 11.86 0.95
CA ILE A 556 -11.17 11.68 0.10
C ILE A 556 -11.03 12.54 -1.15
N GLU A 557 -11.15 13.86 -0.98
CA GLU A 557 -11.18 14.82 -2.09
C GLU A 557 -10.61 16.19 -1.72
N GLY A 558 -10.29 16.97 -2.74
CA GLY A 558 -9.94 18.38 -2.65
C GLY A 558 -10.93 19.21 -3.46
N VAL A 559 -11.19 20.44 -3.00
CA VAL A 559 -12.11 21.36 -3.66
C VAL A 559 -11.43 22.70 -3.86
N ASP A 560 -11.63 23.29 -5.05
CA ASP A 560 -11.14 24.62 -5.41
C ASP A 560 -9.62 24.78 -5.19
N LEU A 561 -8.82 23.78 -5.57
CA LEU A 561 -7.35 23.85 -5.45
C LEU A 561 -6.78 24.92 -6.38
N ALA A 562 -5.83 25.70 -5.85
CA ALA A 562 -5.28 26.87 -6.54
C ALA A 562 -4.50 26.47 -7.80
N LEU A 563 -4.67 27.25 -8.87
CA LEU A 563 -3.95 27.10 -10.14
C LEU A 563 -2.72 28.01 -10.17
N LEU A 564 -1.57 27.51 -10.63
CA LEU A 564 -0.33 28.26 -10.68
C LEU A 564 -0.07 28.96 -12.03
N GLU A 565 -0.54 28.39 -13.15
CA GLU A 565 -0.34 28.93 -14.51
C GLU A 565 -1.63 29.38 -15.21
N SER A 566 -1.50 30.39 -16.08
CA SER A 566 -2.60 30.94 -16.89
C SER A 566 -3.06 30.05 -18.06
N THR A 567 -2.46 28.87 -18.23
CA THR A 567 -2.63 28.03 -19.44
C THR A 567 -2.94 26.55 -19.18
N GLY A 568 -3.08 26.10 -17.92
CA GLY A 568 -3.33 24.69 -17.59
C GLY A 568 -4.11 24.46 -16.27
N LEU A 569 -4.61 23.23 -16.10
CA LEU A 569 -5.19 22.71 -14.85
C LEU A 569 -4.03 22.14 -13.99
N SER A 570 -4.08 22.26 -12.66
CA SER A 570 -3.06 21.69 -11.76
C SER A 570 -3.09 20.17 -11.71
N ASP A 571 -1.97 19.58 -11.32
CA ASP A 571 -1.75 18.16 -11.07
C ASP A 571 -1.55 17.89 -9.56
N PRO A 572 -2.57 18.07 -8.71
CA PRO A 572 -2.40 18.07 -7.26
C PRO A 572 -2.06 16.69 -6.67
N TYR A 573 -1.18 16.71 -5.67
CA TYR A 573 -0.96 15.63 -4.71
C TYR A 573 -0.76 16.18 -3.29
N VAL A 574 -0.96 15.32 -2.29
CA VAL A 574 -0.92 15.72 -0.87
C VAL A 574 0.18 14.94 -0.16
N VAL A 575 0.98 15.67 0.62
CA VAL A 575 2.01 15.12 1.51
C VAL A 575 1.56 15.31 2.95
N PHE A 576 1.50 14.21 3.67
CA PHE A 576 1.19 14.18 5.10
C PHE A 576 2.45 13.91 5.90
N THR A 577 2.72 14.72 6.92
CA THR A 577 3.85 14.55 7.83
C THR A 577 3.37 14.38 9.27
N CYS A 578 3.80 13.33 9.94
CA CYS A 578 3.47 13.04 11.33
C CYS A 578 4.71 12.49 12.05
N ASN A 579 5.15 13.16 13.13
CA ASN A 579 6.33 12.78 13.92
C ASN A 579 7.58 12.42 13.09
N GLY A 580 7.86 13.19 12.03
CA GLY A 580 9.02 13.00 11.15
C GLY A 580 8.86 11.90 10.09
N GLN A 581 7.76 11.15 10.10
CA GLN A 581 7.39 10.26 9.00
C GLN A 581 6.55 11.03 7.98
N THR A 582 6.78 10.76 6.69
CA THR A 582 6.06 11.39 5.58
C THR A 582 5.37 10.33 4.73
N ARG A 583 4.14 10.62 4.30
CA ARG A 583 3.35 9.78 3.39
C ARG A 583 2.76 10.67 2.29
N SER A 584 2.85 10.25 1.04
CA SER A 584 2.36 11.02 -0.12
C SER A 584 1.20 10.30 -0.80
N SER A 585 0.19 11.05 -1.24
CA SER A 585 -0.91 10.54 -2.07
C SER A 585 -0.49 10.36 -3.53
N SER A 586 -1.38 9.77 -4.34
CA SER A 586 -1.19 9.75 -5.80
C SER A 586 -1.46 11.12 -6.42
N VAL A 587 -0.77 11.40 -7.51
CA VAL A 587 -0.99 12.59 -8.33
C VAL A 587 -2.29 12.45 -9.12
N LYS A 588 -3.15 13.47 -9.07
CA LYS A 588 -4.34 13.57 -9.94
C LYS A 588 -4.08 14.59 -11.02
N LEU A 589 -4.18 14.16 -12.27
CA LEU A 589 -3.83 14.99 -13.42
C LEU A 589 -4.98 15.91 -13.84
N GLU A 590 -4.62 17.14 -14.20
CA GLU A 590 -5.44 18.18 -14.81
C GLU A 590 -6.78 18.39 -14.07
N THR A 591 -6.73 18.64 -12.75
CA THR A 591 -7.94 18.89 -11.95
C THR A 591 -7.73 19.82 -10.76
N SER A 592 -8.68 20.75 -10.55
CA SER A 592 -8.80 21.57 -9.34
C SER A 592 -9.59 20.88 -8.22
N ASP A 593 -10.33 19.84 -8.55
CA ASP A 593 -11.24 19.11 -7.65
C ASP A 593 -10.88 17.61 -7.65
N PRO A 594 -9.67 17.25 -7.21
CA PRO A 594 -9.19 15.87 -7.23
C PRO A 594 -9.98 14.98 -6.26
N GLN A 595 -10.30 13.76 -6.72
CA GLN A 595 -10.78 12.67 -5.86
C GLN A 595 -9.71 11.60 -5.75
N TRP A 596 -9.15 11.44 -4.55
CA TRP A 596 -8.12 10.45 -4.24
C TRP A 596 -8.73 9.14 -3.77
N ASN A 597 -9.61 9.19 -2.76
CA ASN A 597 -10.15 8.00 -2.10
C ASN A 597 -9.04 7.04 -1.64
N GLU A 598 -7.99 7.61 -1.05
CA GLU A 598 -6.76 6.91 -0.68
C GLU A 598 -6.62 6.80 0.83
N LEU A 599 -6.04 5.68 1.25
CA LEU A 599 -5.69 5.43 2.64
C LEU A 599 -4.18 5.44 2.82
N LEU A 600 -3.74 6.20 3.82
CA LEU A 600 -2.35 6.35 4.21
C LEU A 600 -2.22 5.99 5.69
N GLU A 601 -1.46 4.94 6.00
CA GLU A 601 -1.16 4.53 7.37
C GLU A 601 0.28 4.90 7.74
N PHE A 602 0.45 5.50 8.91
CA PHE A 602 1.75 5.77 9.51
C PHE A 602 2.17 4.60 10.39
N ASP A 603 3.46 4.28 10.41
CA ASP A 603 3.97 3.18 11.23
C ASP A 603 3.76 3.48 12.72
N ALA A 604 3.60 2.42 13.52
CA ALA A 604 3.24 2.56 14.91
C ALA A 604 4.32 3.35 15.69
N MET A 605 3.88 4.37 16.43
CA MET A 605 4.74 5.26 17.19
C MET A 605 4.68 4.94 18.68
N GLU A 606 5.82 5.03 19.37
CA GLU A 606 5.86 4.84 20.82
C GLU A 606 5.10 5.93 21.58
N GLU A 607 5.23 7.19 21.14
CA GLU A 607 4.59 8.35 21.75
C GLU A 607 3.35 8.79 20.96
N PRO A 608 2.29 9.28 21.63
CA PRO A 608 1.10 9.75 20.95
C PRO A 608 1.43 10.99 20.09
N PRO A 609 0.99 11.01 18.82
CA PRO A 609 1.24 12.16 17.96
C PRO A 609 0.39 13.35 18.41
N SER A 610 0.91 14.56 18.17
CA SER A 610 0.21 15.82 18.52
C SER A 610 -0.39 16.52 17.31
N VAL A 611 0.31 16.45 16.18
CA VAL A 611 0.01 17.24 14.99
C VAL A 611 0.20 16.38 13.74
N LEU A 612 -0.66 16.61 12.75
CA LEU A 612 -0.49 16.16 11.37
C LEU A 612 -0.33 17.39 10.47
N ASP A 613 0.81 17.50 9.82
CA ASP A 613 1.04 18.52 8.80
C ASP A 613 0.57 17.99 7.45
N VAL A 614 -0.16 18.84 6.73
CA VAL A 614 -0.73 18.53 5.42
C VAL A 614 -0.25 19.58 4.44
N GLU A 615 0.38 19.17 3.36
CA GLU A 615 0.83 20.09 2.31
C GLU A 615 0.42 19.59 0.94
N VAL A 616 -0.13 20.49 0.13
CA VAL A 616 -0.61 20.19 -1.22
C VAL A 616 0.36 20.80 -2.22
N PHE A 617 0.78 20.01 -3.18
CA PHE A 617 1.75 20.38 -4.20
C PHE A 617 1.18 20.17 -5.60
N ASP A 618 1.68 20.94 -6.55
CA ASP A 618 1.45 20.76 -7.98
C ASP A 618 2.56 19.89 -8.59
N PHE A 619 2.20 18.80 -9.27
CA PHE A 619 3.18 17.91 -9.88
C PHE A 619 3.55 18.36 -11.30
N ASP A 620 4.69 19.05 -11.41
CA ASP A 620 5.23 19.47 -12.71
C ASP A 620 6.21 18.45 -13.33
N GLY A 621 6.68 17.48 -12.54
CA GLY A 621 7.62 16.46 -12.99
C GLY A 621 8.59 16.02 -11.90
N PRO A 622 9.34 14.91 -12.10
CA PRO A 622 10.24 14.35 -11.09
C PRO A 622 11.52 15.19 -10.82
N PHE A 623 11.65 16.34 -11.48
CA PHE A 623 12.82 17.21 -11.44
C PHE A 623 12.47 18.70 -11.36
N ASP A 624 11.19 19.03 -11.37
CA ASP A 624 10.72 20.40 -11.19
C ASP A 624 10.57 20.67 -9.68
N GLN A 625 10.57 21.94 -9.32
CA GLN A 625 10.48 22.35 -7.93
C GLN A 625 9.01 22.30 -7.51
N ASP A 626 8.62 21.32 -6.68
CA ASP A 626 7.24 21.18 -6.21
C ASP A 626 6.73 22.52 -5.63
N VAL A 627 5.75 23.13 -6.30
CA VAL A 627 5.18 24.40 -5.82
C VAL A 627 4.02 24.09 -4.88
N SER A 628 4.13 24.57 -3.64
CA SER A 628 3.08 24.42 -2.63
C SER A 628 1.84 25.22 -3.03
N LEU A 629 0.74 24.50 -3.26
CA LEU A 629 -0.59 25.06 -3.52
C LEU A 629 -1.27 25.52 -2.22
N GLY A 630 -0.91 24.91 -1.10
CA GLY A 630 -1.37 25.28 0.23
C GLY A 630 -0.94 24.27 1.30
N HIS A 631 -0.93 24.72 2.55
CA HIS A 631 -0.60 23.89 3.71
C HIS A 631 -1.68 23.98 4.79
N ALA A 632 -1.82 22.98 5.61
CA ALA A 632 -2.67 23.01 6.78
C ALA A 632 -2.06 22.18 7.90
N GLU A 633 -2.38 22.55 9.13
CA GLU A 633 -1.91 21.85 10.31
C GLU A 633 -3.10 21.39 11.15
N ILE A 634 -3.15 20.10 11.46
CA ILE A 634 -4.25 19.49 12.21
C ILE A 634 -3.72 19.09 13.58
N ASN A 635 -4.23 19.74 14.63
CA ASN A 635 -3.87 19.44 16.01
C ASN A 635 -4.86 18.42 16.61
N PHE A 636 -4.39 17.20 16.87
CA PHE A 636 -5.23 16.11 17.37
C PHE A 636 -5.86 16.36 18.75
N LEU A 637 -5.33 17.32 19.52
CA LEU A 637 -5.86 17.66 20.84
C LEU A 637 -6.95 18.73 20.79
N LYS A 638 -7.11 19.42 19.66
CA LYS A 638 -8.15 20.44 19.47
C LYS A 638 -9.43 19.87 18.85
N HIS A 639 -9.38 18.64 18.38
CA HIS A 639 -10.48 17.96 17.70
C HIS A 639 -10.93 16.72 18.47
N THR A 640 -12.23 16.45 18.47
CA THR A 640 -12.78 15.21 19.00
C THR A 640 -12.58 14.06 18.01
N SER A 641 -12.63 12.80 18.47
CA SER A 641 -12.54 11.64 17.57
C SER A 641 -13.64 11.65 16.49
N THR A 642 -14.83 12.16 16.83
CA THR A 642 -15.94 12.33 15.89
C THR A 642 -15.69 13.42 14.85
N GLU A 643 -15.00 14.51 15.22
CA GLU A 643 -14.60 15.55 14.27
C GLU A 643 -13.50 15.03 13.34
N LEU A 644 -12.49 14.34 13.88
CA LEU A 644 -11.40 13.78 13.09
C LEU A 644 -11.91 12.71 12.10
N ALA A 645 -12.95 11.96 12.47
CA ALA A 645 -13.55 10.94 11.61
C ALA A 645 -14.19 11.50 10.33
N ASP A 646 -14.51 12.80 10.27
CA ASP A 646 -15.02 13.47 9.07
C ASP A 646 -14.80 14.99 9.16
N MET A 647 -13.75 15.51 8.51
CA MET A 647 -13.41 16.93 8.58
C MET A 647 -13.05 17.55 7.23
N TRP A 648 -13.44 18.82 7.08
CA TRP A 648 -12.99 19.71 6.02
C TRP A 648 -11.91 20.64 6.54
N VAL A 649 -10.75 20.63 5.90
CA VAL A 649 -9.58 21.42 6.28
C VAL A 649 -9.35 22.52 5.25
N MET A 650 -9.31 23.77 5.72
CA MET A 650 -8.96 24.92 4.89
C MET A 650 -7.45 24.98 4.71
N LEU A 651 -6.99 25.17 3.48
CA LEU A 651 -5.56 25.34 3.20
C LEU A 651 -5.13 26.81 3.40
N GLU A 652 -4.00 26.98 4.07
CA GLU A 652 -3.30 28.24 4.26
C GLU A 652 -2.21 28.42 3.20
N GLY A 653 -1.97 29.67 2.80
CA GLY A 653 -1.01 30.01 1.74
C GLY A 653 -1.59 31.05 0.78
N LYS A 654 -0.72 31.81 0.11
CA LYS A 654 -1.20 32.83 -0.85
C LYS A 654 -2.04 32.23 -1.99
N PRO A 655 -1.66 31.10 -2.62
CA PRO A 655 -2.46 30.48 -3.66
C PRO A 655 -3.80 29.97 -3.11
N ALA A 656 -3.76 29.13 -2.07
CA ALA A 656 -4.95 28.58 -1.41
C ALA A 656 -5.97 29.63 -0.93
N LEU A 657 -5.52 30.69 -0.27
CA LEU A 657 -6.43 31.73 0.27
C LEU A 657 -7.15 32.53 -0.82
N SER A 658 -6.60 32.59 -2.04
CA SER A 658 -7.21 33.30 -3.16
C SER A 658 -8.44 32.57 -3.73
N VAL A 659 -8.44 31.24 -3.65
CA VAL A 659 -9.50 30.38 -4.20
C VAL A 659 -10.30 29.67 -3.09
N GLN A 660 -9.90 29.84 -1.82
CA GLN A 660 -10.47 29.17 -0.65
C GLN A 660 -10.36 27.64 -0.69
N SER A 661 -9.21 27.14 -1.14
CA SER A 661 -8.94 25.70 -1.31
C SER A 661 -9.15 24.89 -0.03
N LYS A 662 -9.77 23.71 -0.16
CA LYS A 662 -10.11 22.83 0.98
C LYS A 662 -9.81 21.37 0.68
N LEU A 663 -9.55 20.60 1.73
CA LEU A 663 -9.39 19.15 1.68
C LEU A 663 -10.41 18.45 2.58
N HIS A 664 -10.94 17.32 2.12
CA HIS A 664 -11.79 16.43 2.90
C HIS A 664 -10.98 15.23 3.40
N LEU A 665 -10.85 15.11 4.72
CA LEU A 665 -10.04 14.11 5.39
C LEU A 665 -10.85 13.35 6.43
N ARG A 666 -10.49 12.08 6.64
CA ARG A 666 -10.90 11.31 7.81
C ARG A 666 -9.66 10.73 8.48
N ILE A 667 -9.50 11.01 9.76
CA ILE A 667 -8.32 10.63 10.52
C ILE A 667 -8.74 9.75 11.69
N PHE A 668 -8.09 8.60 11.80
CA PHE A 668 -8.26 7.65 12.89
C PHE A 668 -6.96 7.55 13.67
N LEU A 669 -7.07 7.67 14.99
CA LEU A 669 -5.96 7.56 15.92
C LEU A 669 -6.20 6.35 16.82
N ASP A 670 -5.46 5.27 16.58
CA ASP A 670 -5.60 4.02 17.32
C ASP A 670 -4.34 3.71 18.12
N ASN A 671 -4.48 3.05 19.27
CA ASN A 671 -3.35 2.53 20.02
C ASN A 671 -3.47 1.01 20.17
N ASN A 672 -2.56 0.30 19.53
CA ASN A 672 -2.53 -1.15 19.37
C ASN A 672 -2.21 -1.88 20.69
N LYS A 673 -1.57 -1.18 21.66
CA LYS A 673 -1.11 -1.71 22.95
C LYS A 673 -2.05 -1.39 24.13
N GLY A 674 -3.09 -0.58 23.91
CA GLY A 674 -4.06 -0.23 24.95
C GLY A 674 -3.41 0.38 26.21
N VAL A 675 -3.92 -0.01 27.40
CA VAL A 675 -3.57 0.58 28.71
C VAL A 675 -2.12 0.31 29.15
N GLU A 676 -1.47 -0.73 28.62
CA GLU A 676 -0.09 -1.09 28.97
C GLU A 676 0.91 -0.01 28.53
N THR A 677 0.65 0.64 27.39
CA THR A 677 1.45 1.76 26.86
C THR A 677 1.67 2.90 27.86
N ILE A 678 0.67 3.20 28.69
CA ILE A 678 0.76 4.29 29.67
C ILE A 678 1.72 3.94 30.80
N LYS A 679 1.75 2.67 31.24
CA LYS A 679 2.67 2.21 32.28
C LYS A 679 4.10 2.22 31.76
N ASP A 680 4.33 1.67 30.57
CA ASP A 680 5.64 1.64 29.92
C ASP A 680 6.19 3.05 29.69
N TYR A 681 5.33 3.96 29.23
CA TYR A 681 5.70 5.37 29.06
C TYR A 681 6.10 6.01 30.40
N MET A 682 5.32 5.79 31.47
CA MET A 682 5.63 6.35 32.79
C MET A 682 6.95 5.79 33.32
N GLU A 683 7.21 4.49 33.22
CA GLU A 683 8.48 3.88 33.63
C GLU A 683 9.68 4.42 32.85
N LYS A 684 9.52 4.63 31.52
CA LYS A 684 10.55 5.26 30.68
C LYS A 684 10.82 6.69 31.13
N LYS A 685 9.78 7.51 31.32
CA LYS A 685 9.93 8.90 31.77
C LYS A 685 10.42 9.00 33.22
N GLU A 686 10.12 8.04 34.09
CA GLU A 686 10.69 7.99 35.44
C GLU A 686 12.22 7.89 35.41
N LYS A 687 12.76 7.03 34.52
CA LYS A 687 14.21 6.88 34.30
C LYS A 687 14.82 8.17 33.75
N GLU A 688 14.17 8.84 32.79
CA GLU A 688 14.66 10.07 32.17
C GLU A 688 14.56 11.31 33.11
N VAL A 689 13.52 11.39 33.95
CA VAL A 689 13.27 12.53 34.85
C VAL A 689 13.97 12.37 36.21
N GLY A 690 14.40 11.15 36.57
CA GLY A 690 15.07 10.86 37.84
C GLY A 690 14.16 11.00 39.07
N LYS A 691 12.84 10.89 38.87
CA LYS A 691 11.82 11.02 39.92
C LYS A 691 10.72 10.00 39.67
N LYS A 692 10.23 9.36 40.75
CA LYS A 692 9.07 8.47 40.69
C LYS A 692 7.80 9.25 40.30
N LEU A 693 7.19 8.89 39.18
CA LEU A 693 5.98 9.45 38.59
C LEU A 693 4.85 8.46 38.88
N SER A 694 4.05 8.73 39.91
CA SER A 694 2.88 7.90 40.21
C SER A 694 1.77 8.15 39.20
N LEU A 695 1.15 7.09 38.67
CA LEU A 695 -0.06 7.20 37.86
C LEU A 695 -1.16 7.96 38.65
N PRO A 696 -1.71 9.06 38.12
CA PRO A 696 -2.79 9.78 38.78
C PRO A 696 -4.04 8.90 38.94
N SER A 697 -4.84 9.18 39.96
CA SER A 697 -6.15 8.53 40.09
C SER A 697 -7.05 8.86 38.88
N PRO A 698 -7.94 7.95 38.45
CA PRO A 698 -8.83 8.19 37.30
C PRO A 698 -9.66 9.48 37.43
N GLN A 699 -10.09 9.82 38.65
CA GLN A 699 -10.84 11.05 38.95
C GLN A 699 -10.00 12.31 38.69
N ARG A 700 -8.73 12.30 39.09
CA ARG A 700 -7.81 13.42 38.88
C ARG A 700 -7.48 13.59 37.40
N ASN A 701 -7.31 12.48 36.68
CA ASN A 701 -7.07 12.51 35.24
C ASN A 701 -8.29 13.03 34.47
N SER A 702 -9.50 12.54 34.80
CA SER A 702 -10.75 13.02 34.21
C SER A 702 -10.97 14.53 34.46
N THR A 703 -10.60 15.01 35.64
CA THR A 703 -10.68 16.45 35.96
C THR A 703 -9.71 17.26 35.09
N PHE A 704 -8.48 16.78 34.91
CA PHE A 704 -7.49 17.41 34.04
C PHE A 704 -7.95 17.45 32.58
N GLN A 705 -8.46 16.34 32.04
CA GLN A 705 -8.99 16.27 30.68
C GLN A 705 -10.14 17.26 30.47
N LYS A 706 -11.11 17.30 31.39
CA LYS A 706 -12.23 18.26 31.35
C LYS A 706 -11.80 19.72 31.48
N LEU A 707 -10.71 19.99 32.19
CA LEU A 707 -10.21 21.35 32.44
C LEU A 707 -9.68 22.02 31.16
N PHE A 708 -9.09 21.22 30.28
CA PHE A 708 -8.44 21.67 29.04
C PHE A 708 -9.16 21.20 27.77
N GLY A 709 -10.25 20.43 27.89
CA GLY A 709 -10.99 19.89 26.74
C GLY A 709 -10.20 18.82 25.97
N LEU A 710 -9.43 18.00 26.69
CA LEU A 710 -8.51 17.03 26.09
C LEU A 710 -9.20 15.69 25.84
N PRO A 711 -8.75 14.94 24.83
CA PRO A 711 -9.30 13.64 24.50
C PRO A 711 -8.90 12.59 25.56
N PRO A 712 -9.65 11.47 25.69
CA PRO A 712 -9.52 10.54 26.81
C PRO A 712 -8.17 9.81 26.88
N GLU A 713 -7.43 9.80 25.78
CA GLU A 713 -6.09 9.24 25.64
C GLU A 713 -5.03 10.06 26.40
N GLU A 714 -5.29 11.35 26.65
CA GLU A 714 -4.32 12.22 27.31
C GLU A 714 -4.33 12.01 28.82
N PHE A 715 -3.14 11.81 29.40
CA PHE A 715 -3.00 11.61 30.84
C PHE A 715 -2.04 12.61 31.49
N LEU A 716 -2.37 12.97 32.73
CA LEU A 716 -1.57 13.86 33.55
C LEU A 716 -0.30 13.15 34.03
N ILE A 717 0.87 13.72 33.74
CA ILE A 717 2.17 13.24 34.24
C ILE A 717 2.47 13.88 35.60
N SER A 718 2.37 15.21 35.67
CA SER A 718 2.66 15.95 36.90
C SER A 718 1.98 17.31 36.90
N ASP A 719 1.91 17.94 38.06
CA ASP A 719 1.44 19.32 38.15
C ASP A 719 2.16 20.08 39.25
N PHE A 720 2.30 21.40 39.05
CA PHE A 720 3.06 22.29 39.91
C PHE A 720 2.29 23.57 40.18
N THR A 721 2.10 23.91 41.46
CA THR A 721 1.58 25.21 41.86
C THR A 721 2.61 26.30 41.58
N CYS A 722 2.21 27.35 40.87
CA CYS A 722 3.06 28.47 40.49
C CYS A 722 2.25 29.76 40.29
N TYR A 723 2.97 30.86 40.09
CA TYR A 723 2.40 32.15 39.71
C TYR A 723 2.72 32.47 38.26
N LEU A 724 1.69 32.78 37.48
CA LEU A 724 1.84 33.34 36.14
C LEU A 724 1.98 34.87 36.24
N LYS A 725 3.13 35.40 35.81
CA LYS A 725 3.42 36.83 35.83
C LYS A 725 2.82 37.52 34.59
N ARG A 726 1.75 38.27 34.81
CA ARG A 726 1.09 39.17 33.84
C ARG A 726 1.04 40.60 34.40
N LYS A 727 0.17 41.47 33.86
CA LYS A 727 -0.13 42.79 34.47
C LYS A 727 -0.59 42.64 35.93
N MET A 728 -1.45 41.64 36.19
CA MET A 728 -1.78 41.17 37.54
C MET A 728 -1.28 39.73 37.69
N PRO A 729 -0.50 39.39 38.72
CA PRO A 729 -0.02 38.04 38.93
C PRO A 729 -1.18 37.11 39.28
N LEU A 730 -1.23 35.95 38.61
CA LEU A 730 -2.29 34.95 38.80
C LEU A 730 -1.69 33.70 39.43
N GLN A 731 -2.16 33.36 40.63
CA GLN A 731 -1.83 32.09 41.28
C GLN A 731 -2.59 30.96 40.58
N GLY A 732 -1.89 29.92 40.16
CA GLY A 732 -2.47 28.79 39.45
C GLY A 732 -1.63 27.52 39.56
N ARG A 733 -1.94 26.56 38.70
CA ARG A 733 -1.23 25.29 38.57
C ARG A 733 -0.84 25.06 37.12
N LEU A 734 0.40 24.64 36.91
CA LEU A 734 0.87 24.09 35.65
C LEU A 734 0.62 22.58 35.64
N PHE A 735 0.07 22.06 34.57
CA PHE A 735 -0.22 20.65 34.33
C PHE A 735 0.65 20.17 33.17
N LEU A 736 1.34 19.05 33.37
CA LEU A 736 2.24 18.44 32.40
C LEU A 736 1.62 17.14 31.92
N SER A 737 1.56 16.93 30.62
CA SER A 737 1.18 15.65 30.02
C SER A 737 2.17 15.27 28.91
N ALA A 738 1.92 14.16 28.22
CA ALA A 738 2.80 13.70 27.15
C ALA A 738 2.87 14.71 26.00
N ARG A 739 1.74 15.35 25.66
CA ARG A 739 1.64 16.25 24.52
C ARG A 739 1.58 17.74 24.86
N ILE A 740 1.14 18.10 26.07
CA ILE A 740 0.89 19.50 26.42
C ILE A 740 1.58 19.99 27.70
N LEU A 741 1.75 21.31 27.72
CA LEU A 741 1.97 22.11 28.91
C LEU A 741 0.77 23.05 29.14
N GLY A 742 -0.06 22.74 30.14
CA GLY A 742 -1.28 23.49 30.47
C GLY A 742 -1.14 24.36 31.71
N PHE A 743 -1.80 25.52 31.75
CA PHE A 743 -1.93 26.35 32.95
C PHE A 743 -3.40 26.60 33.28
N TYR A 744 -3.76 26.50 34.56
CA TYR A 744 -5.08 26.88 35.05
C TYR A 744 -5.00 27.70 36.34
N ALA A 745 -5.80 28.76 36.40
CA ALA A 745 -6.05 29.58 37.57
C ALA A 745 -7.55 29.92 37.67
N ASN A 746 -8.06 30.01 38.90
CA ASN A 746 -9.39 30.52 39.19
C ASN A 746 -9.27 31.57 40.29
N LEU A 747 -9.42 32.83 39.92
CA LEU A 747 -9.32 33.96 40.84
C LEU A 747 -10.65 34.74 40.79
N PHE A 748 -11.36 34.81 41.91
CA PHE A 748 -12.68 35.47 42.01
C PHE A 748 -13.73 34.99 40.99
N GLY A 749 -13.72 33.69 40.65
CA GLY A 749 -14.64 33.12 39.66
C GLY A 749 -14.22 33.34 38.19
N HIS A 750 -13.20 34.16 37.93
CA HIS A 750 -12.59 34.27 36.62
C HIS A 750 -11.62 33.12 36.40
N LYS A 751 -12.00 32.22 35.51
CA LYS A 751 -11.18 31.08 35.08
C LYS A 751 -10.23 31.54 33.97
N THR A 752 -8.94 31.26 34.15
CA THR A 752 -7.91 31.39 33.11
C THR A 752 -7.33 30.01 32.88
N ASN A 753 -7.59 29.43 31.72
CA ASN A 753 -6.96 28.20 31.25
C ASN A 753 -6.37 28.41 29.85
N PHE A 754 -5.22 27.81 29.59
CA PHE A 754 -4.62 27.68 28.27
C PHE A 754 -3.61 26.54 28.30
N PHE A 755 -3.28 25.99 27.13
CA PHE A 755 -2.18 25.06 26.96
C PHE A 755 -1.45 25.35 25.66
N PHE A 756 -0.24 24.84 25.54
CA PHE A 756 0.49 24.78 24.28
C PHE A 756 1.19 23.43 24.16
N LEU A 757 1.48 23.04 22.93
CA LEU A 757 2.19 21.79 22.64
C LEU A 757 3.65 21.90 23.05
N TRP A 758 4.31 20.78 23.37
CA TRP A 758 5.76 20.79 23.62
C TRP A 758 6.55 21.22 22.37
N GLU A 759 6.04 20.89 21.18
CA GLU A 759 6.60 21.21 19.86
C GLU A 759 6.56 22.71 19.55
N ASP A 760 5.59 23.42 20.12
CA ASP A 760 5.42 24.88 19.96
C ASP A 760 6.48 25.67 20.73
N ILE A 761 7.17 25.05 21.69
CA ILE A 761 8.16 25.72 22.54
C ILE A 761 9.50 25.78 21.80
N GLU A 762 9.97 27.00 21.56
CA GLU A 762 11.29 27.27 20.97
C GLU A 762 12.41 27.16 22.01
N SER A 763 12.19 27.71 23.21
CA SER A 763 13.17 27.64 24.29
C SER A 763 12.55 27.78 25.68
N ILE A 764 13.22 27.17 26.67
CA ILE A 764 12.92 27.29 28.09
C ILE A 764 14.15 27.89 28.79
N GLN A 765 13.96 29.02 29.48
CA GLN A 765 15.03 29.75 30.17
C GLN A 765 14.74 29.85 31.67
N VAL A 766 15.77 29.73 32.48
CA VAL A 766 15.69 29.93 33.94
C VAL A 766 16.38 31.25 34.27
N LEU A 767 15.60 32.22 34.75
CA LEU A 767 16.13 33.50 35.23
C LEU A 767 16.40 33.43 36.74
N PRO A 768 17.54 33.97 37.19
CA PRO A 768 17.90 33.97 38.61
C PRO A 768 16.93 34.83 39.44
N PRO A 769 16.88 34.60 40.76
CA PRO A 769 16.08 35.42 41.68
C PRO A 769 16.41 36.90 41.55
N SER A 770 15.38 37.75 41.50
CA SER A 770 15.51 39.20 41.46
C SER A 770 14.51 39.87 42.41
N LEU A 771 14.73 41.15 42.73
CA LEU A 771 13.74 41.96 43.49
C LEU A 771 12.38 42.00 42.77
N ALA A 772 12.39 42.03 41.43
CA ALA A 772 11.19 42.01 40.61
C ALA A 772 10.46 40.64 40.57
N SER A 773 11.06 39.59 41.11
CA SER A 773 10.48 38.25 41.27
C SER A 773 10.33 37.83 42.73
N LEU A 774 10.38 38.80 43.66
CA LEU A 774 10.24 38.59 45.11
C LEU A 774 11.22 37.52 45.65
N GLY A 775 12.46 37.50 45.13
CA GLY A 775 13.48 36.55 45.55
C GLY A 775 13.25 35.10 45.08
N SER A 776 12.30 34.86 44.18
CA SER A 776 12.08 33.54 43.56
C SER A 776 12.64 33.47 42.14
N PRO A 777 13.24 32.34 41.73
CA PRO A 777 13.66 32.13 40.35
C PRO A 777 12.45 32.05 39.41
N THR A 778 12.63 32.45 38.14
CA THR A 778 11.56 32.52 37.14
C THR A 778 11.84 31.56 35.98
N LEU A 779 10.86 30.74 35.62
CA LEU A 779 10.87 29.90 34.43
C LEU A 779 10.21 30.67 33.29
N VAL A 780 10.95 30.92 32.21
CA VAL A 780 10.46 31.62 31.02
C VAL A 780 10.32 30.63 29.89
N ILE A 781 9.13 30.59 29.29
CA ILE A 781 8.82 29.72 28.15
C ILE A 781 8.53 30.62 26.95
N ILE A 782 9.26 30.38 25.87
CA ILE A 782 9.18 31.16 24.63
C ILE A 782 8.64 30.24 23.54
N LEU A 783 7.49 30.62 22.97
CA LEU A 783 6.88 29.88 21.87
C LEU A 783 7.43 30.33 20.52
N ARG A 784 7.48 29.41 19.56
CA ARG A 784 7.82 29.71 18.15
C ARG A 784 6.87 30.77 17.60
N ARG A 785 7.36 31.56 16.63
CA ARG A 785 6.57 32.62 16.00
C ARG A 785 5.28 32.04 15.39
N GLY A 786 4.14 32.66 15.70
CA GLY A 786 2.83 32.24 15.19
C GLY A 786 2.17 31.08 15.95
N ARG A 787 2.83 30.47 16.93
CA ARG A 787 2.29 29.35 17.73
C ARG A 787 1.66 29.81 19.05
N GLY A 788 0.76 28.97 19.59
CA GLY A 788 0.07 29.22 20.86
C GLY A 788 -0.76 30.51 20.89
N THR A 789 -1.40 30.85 19.76
CA THR A 789 -2.22 32.07 19.60
C THR A 789 -3.44 32.09 20.52
N ASP A 790 -4.02 30.93 20.79
CA ASP A 790 -5.02 30.66 21.81
C ASP A 790 -4.52 30.98 23.23
N ALA A 791 -3.25 30.66 23.52
CA ALA A 791 -2.61 30.98 24.80
C ALA A 791 -2.15 32.45 24.92
N ARG A 792 -2.35 33.30 23.89
CA ARG A 792 -1.86 34.69 23.86
C ARG A 792 -2.29 35.51 25.07
N HIS A 793 -3.49 35.28 25.59
CA HIS A 793 -3.96 36.01 26.77
C HIS A 793 -3.10 35.72 28.02
N GLY A 794 -2.43 34.57 28.10
CA GLY A 794 -1.54 34.21 29.21
C GLY A 794 -0.13 34.82 29.11
N ALA A 795 0.29 35.27 27.92
CA ALA A 795 1.63 35.79 27.68
C ALA A 795 1.86 37.14 28.38
N LYS A 796 3.10 37.36 28.84
CA LYS A 796 3.50 38.61 29.49
C LYS A 796 3.91 39.68 28.48
N THR A 797 4.67 39.28 27.48
CA THR A 797 5.21 40.13 26.42
C THR A 797 5.19 39.38 25.10
N GLN A 798 5.03 40.13 24.02
CA GLN A 798 5.34 39.71 22.67
C GLN A 798 6.66 40.37 22.29
N ASP A 799 7.62 39.63 21.75
CA ASP A 799 8.87 40.24 21.27
C ASP A 799 8.72 40.89 19.90
N GLU A 800 9.79 41.54 19.43
CA GLU A 800 9.79 42.26 18.15
C GLU A 800 9.58 41.32 16.95
N GLU A 801 9.90 40.03 17.11
CA GLU A 801 9.66 38.99 16.10
C GLU A 801 8.24 38.40 16.17
N GLY A 802 7.44 38.78 17.18
CA GLY A 802 6.06 38.35 17.35
C GLY A 802 5.85 37.08 18.19
N ARG A 803 6.87 36.58 18.88
CA ARG A 803 6.82 35.38 19.74
C ARG A 803 6.24 35.68 21.12
N LEU A 804 5.54 34.70 21.68
CA LEU A 804 4.88 34.82 22.98
C LEU A 804 5.80 34.34 24.11
N ARG A 805 5.95 35.16 25.16
CA ARG A 805 6.77 34.85 26.34
C ARG A 805 5.91 34.69 27.59
N PHE A 806 6.01 33.53 28.23
CA PHE A 806 5.31 33.18 29.47
C PHE A 806 6.29 33.14 30.62
N HIS A 807 5.94 33.79 31.74
CA HIS A 807 6.80 33.88 32.92
C HIS A 807 6.11 33.21 34.10
N PHE A 808 6.67 32.09 34.56
CA PHE A 808 6.19 31.37 35.73
C PHE A 808 7.17 31.55 36.89
N GLN A 809 6.68 31.96 38.06
CA GLN A 809 7.50 32.24 39.24
C GLN A 809 6.89 31.62 40.50
N SER A 810 7.61 31.67 41.62
CA SER A 810 7.12 31.26 42.95
C SER A 810 6.57 29.83 42.98
N PHE A 811 7.30 28.88 42.37
CA PHE A 811 7.00 27.46 42.45
C PHE A 811 7.23 26.94 43.87
N VAL A 812 6.33 26.07 44.36
CA VAL A 812 6.50 25.39 45.66
C VAL A 812 7.80 24.59 45.70
N SER A 813 8.17 23.96 44.58
CA SER A 813 9.47 23.29 44.41
C SER A 813 10.04 23.64 43.03
N PHE A 814 10.72 24.78 42.93
CA PHE A 814 11.28 25.26 41.66
C PHE A 814 12.25 24.26 41.01
N GLY A 815 13.15 23.67 41.80
CA GLY A 815 14.12 22.70 41.31
C GLY A 815 13.46 21.46 40.71
N SER A 816 12.41 20.93 41.34
CA SER A 816 11.65 19.79 40.78
C SER A 816 10.90 20.22 39.53
N ALA A 817 10.20 21.35 39.54
CA ALA A 817 9.38 21.80 38.41
C ALA A 817 10.23 22.10 37.17
N SER A 818 11.29 22.90 37.33
CA SER A 818 12.18 23.30 36.24
C SER A 818 12.88 22.09 35.62
N ARG A 819 13.39 21.14 36.43
CA ARG A 819 14.01 19.90 35.92
C ARG A 819 13.02 19.05 35.15
N THR A 820 11.83 18.79 35.69
CA THR A 820 10.81 17.95 35.03
C THR A 820 10.34 18.58 33.71
N ILE A 821 10.01 19.87 33.70
CA ILE A 821 9.56 20.58 32.50
C ILE A 821 10.65 20.59 31.42
N THR A 822 11.90 20.88 31.80
CA THR A 822 13.03 20.93 30.86
C THR A 822 13.36 19.54 30.31
N ALA A 823 13.29 18.50 31.15
CA ALA A 823 13.52 17.12 30.73
C ALA A 823 12.47 16.66 29.71
N LEU A 824 11.18 16.84 30.01
CA LEU A 824 10.09 16.46 29.10
C LEU A 824 10.22 17.19 27.75
N TRP A 825 10.48 18.50 27.78
CA TRP A 825 10.69 19.29 26.56
C TRP A 825 11.90 18.79 25.74
N ARG A 826 13.05 18.53 26.38
CA ARG A 826 14.24 17.99 25.69
C ARG A 826 14.01 16.62 25.08
N THR A 827 13.32 15.73 25.80
CA THR A 827 13.03 14.38 25.27
C THR A 827 12.15 14.41 24.03
N ARG A 828 11.35 15.47 23.86
CA ARG A 828 10.43 15.63 22.74
C ARG A 828 11.08 16.27 21.51
N ILE A 829 12.09 17.12 21.71
CA ILE A 829 12.79 17.83 20.61
C ILE A 829 13.96 17.02 20.06
N LEU A 830 14.59 16.15 20.86
CA LEU A 830 15.70 15.32 20.41
C LEU A 830 15.17 14.10 19.64
N ASN A 831 15.41 14.09 18.32
CA ASN A 831 15.11 12.97 17.41
C ASN A 831 15.83 11.68 17.89
N PRO A 832 15.27 10.46 17.78
CA PRO A 832 15.99 9.21 18.06
C PRO A 832 17.39 9.11 17.42
N TYR A 833 17.57 9.66 16.21
CA TYR A 833 18.88 9.74 15.54
C TYR A 833 19.93 10.61 16.29
N GLN A 834 19.50 11.58 17.10
CA GLN A 834 20.38 12.41 17.92
C GLN A 834 20.64 11.81 19.32
N LYS A 835 19.81 10.85 19.75
CA LYS A 835 20.02 10.11 21.00
C LYS A 835 21.18 9.12 20.91
N GLU A 836 21.48 8.59 19.72
CA GLU A 836 22.62 7.69 19.49
C GLU A 836 23.96 8.45 19.53
N GLN A 837 24.05 9.64 18.93
CA GLN A 837 25.29 10.44 18.95
C GLN A 837 25.70 10.96 20.34
N ILE A 838 24.75 11.24 21.23
CA ILE A 838 25.06 11.76 22.58
C ILE A 838 25.38 10.62 23.57
N THR A 839 25.00 9.38 23.25
CA THR A 839 25.32 8.21 24.07
C THR A 839 26.70 7.64 23.72
N GLU A 840 27.22 7.92 22.52
CA GLU A 840 28.53 7.47 22.05
C GLU A 840 29.72 8.33 22.55
N GLU A 841 29.49 9.54 23.07
CA GLU A 841 30.58 10.38 23.62
C GLU A 841 31.14 9.91 24.99
N HIS A 842 30.71 8.76 25.50
CA HIS A 842 31.20 8.22 26.78
C HIS A 842 31.86 6.84 26.73
N GLU A 843 32.09 6.26 25.55
CA GLU A 843 32.85 5.01 25.40
C GLU A 843 33.95 5.13 24.32
N ASP A 844 34.88 6.06 24.50
CA ASP A 844 36.18 5.98 23.82
C ASP A 844 37.06 4.92 24.51
N GLN A 845 37.37 3.85 23.76
CA GLN A 845 38.69 3.18 23.66
C GLN A 845 38.52 1.69 23.38
N GLU A 846 38.62 1.26 22.11
CA GLU A 846 39.60 0.23 21.68
C GLU A 846 39.49 -0.16 20.19
N VAL A 847 40.65 -0.08 19.53
CA VAL A 847 41.09 -0.85 18.34
C VAL A 847 40.54 -0.46 16.95
N LEU A 848 41.25 0.54 16.42
CA LEU A 848 41.57 0.78 15.00
C LEU A 848 42.25 -0.44 14.36
N LEU A 849 41.70 -0.98 13.26
CA LEU A 849 42.49 -1.66 12.21
C LEU A 849 41.88 -1.40 10.83
N MET A 850 42.56 -0.52 10.07
CA MET A 850 42.43 -0.43 8.63
C MET A 850 43.29 -1.51 7.94
N PRO A 851 42.82 -2.14 6.85
CA PRO A 851 43.73 -2.70 5.87
C PRO A 851 44.07 -1.64 4.84
N GLU A 852 45.30 -1.16 4.87
CA GLU A 852 45.95 -0.67 3.65
C GLU A 852 46.07 -1.85 2.67
N ASN A 853 45.64 -1.65 1.42
CA ASN A 853 46.49 -2.03 0.31
C ASN A 853 46.16 -1.28 -0.98
N SER A 854 47.25 -0.77 -1.55
CA SER A 854 47.43 -0.12 -2.83
C SER A 854 46.74 -0.80 -4.01
N GLY A 855 46.14 0.01 -4.88
CA GLY A 855 45.76 -0.40 -6.22
C GLY A 855 45.10 0.75 -6.96
N SER A 856 45.89 1.50 -7.71
CA SER A 856 45.44 2.51 -8.66
C SER A 856 44.39 1.93 -9.61
N THR A 857 43.14 2.29 -9.40
CA THR A 857 42.09 2.25 -10.42
C THR A 857 41.57 3.67 -10.56
N GLU A 858 42.15 4.42 -11.49
CA GLU A 858 41.50 5.63 -12.03
C GLU A 858 40.21 5.18 -12.73
N GLU A 859 39.13 5.03 -11.95
CA GLU A 859 37.79 4.83 -12.47
C GLU A 859 37.33 6.13 -13.16
N LYS A 860 37.48 6.14 -14.49
CA LYS A 860 36.79 6.97 -15.49
C LYS A 860 36.02 8.20 -14.95
N MET A 861 36.74 9.17 -14.40
CA MET A 861 36.17 10.48 -14.03
C MET A 861 35.81 11.26 -15.30
N SER A 862 34.69 11.98 -15.27
CA SER A 862 34.26 12.85 -16.36
C SER A 862 34.56 14.30 -16.04
N ARG A 863 35.21 15.02 -16.97
CA ARG A 863 35.39 16.48 -16.85
C ARG A 863 34.03 17.16 -17.00
N ILE A 864 33.63 17.93 -16.00
CA ILE A 864 32.33 18.62 -15.98
C ILE A 864 32.44 20.13 -16.12
N TYR A 865 33.58 20.70 -15.73
CA TYR A 865 33.84 22.13 -15.80
C TYR A 865 35.29 22.37 -16.22
N SER A 866 35.49 23.41 -17.02
CA SER A 866 36.80 23.86 -17.49
C SER A 866 36.69 25.35 -17.80
N ALA A 867 37.44 26.18 -17.09
CA ALA A 867 37.44 27.62 -17.31
C ALA A 867 38.83 28.21 -17.11
N GLU A 868 39.11 29.28 -17.85
CA GLU A 868 40.27 30.13 -17.63
C GLU A 868 39.82 31.37 -16.87
N LEU A 869 40.29 31.48 -15.63
CA LEU A 869 39.96 32.57 -14.73
C LEU A 869 41.09 33.61 -14.78
N PRO A 870 40.80 34.90 -15.00
CA PRO A 870 41.82 35.97 -15.05
C PRO A 870 42.26 36.37 -13.64
N ILE A 871 42.61 35.40 -12.81
CA ILE A 871 42.95 35.57 -11.39
C ILE A 871 44.29 34.85 -11.11
N LYS A 872 45.14 35.44 -10.25
CA LYS A 872 46.36 34.78 -9.78
C LYS A 872 46.02 33.48 -9.05
N MET A 873 46.73 32.40 -9.38
CA MET A 873 46.53 31.06 -8.81
C MET A 873 46.46 31.04 -7.28
N ARG A 874 47.30 31.83 -6.61
CA ARG A 874 47.32 31.94 -5.14
C ARG A 874 46.03 32.54 -4.58
N SER A 875 45.34 33.40 -5.32
CA SER A 875 44.10 34.06 -4.91
C SER A 875 42.86 33.18 -5.12
N VAL A 876 42.84 32.29 -6.11
CA VAL A 876 41.77 31.29 -6.25
C VAL A 876 41.91 30.22 -5.17
N MET A 877 43.13 29.77 -4.90
CA MET A 877 43.40 28.80 -3.84
C MET A 877 43.16 29.39 -2.44
N MET A 878 43.41 30.69 -2.24
CA MET A 878 43.03 31.43 -1.03
C MET A 878 41.56 31.89 -1.00
N GLY A 879 40.75 31.58 -2.02
CA GLY A 879 39.38 32.09 -2.12
C GLY A 879 38.29 31.04 -1.94
N ILE A 880 38.53 29.82 -2.44
CA ILE A 880 37.55 28.72 -2.45
C ILE A 880 37.92 27.59 -1.49
N PHE A 881 39.19 27.48 -1.07
CA PHE A 881 39.69 26.33 -0.32
C PHE A 881 40.58 26.69 0.89
N ASP A 882 40.43 27.89 1.46
CA ASP A 882 41.28 28.38 2.56
C ASP A 882 40.62 28.40 3.94
N GLY A 883 39.32 28.11 4.01
CA GLY A 883 38.48 28.21 5.22
C GLY A 883 38.16 29.65 5.62
N GLY A 884 38.47 30.63 4.78
CA GLY A 884 38.37 32.05 5.08
C GLY A 884 36.97 32.64 4.86
N HIS A 885 36.84 33.94 5.14
CA HIS A 885 35.57 34.66 5.01
C HIS A 885 35.03 34.67 3.57
N LEU A 886 35.91 34.64 2.56
CA LEU A 886 35.50 34.63 1.16
C LEU A 886 34.83 33.29 0.78
N GLU A 887 35.43 32.16 1.17
CA GLU A 887 34.86 30.82 0.97
C GLU A 887 33.49 30.71 1.63
N HIS A 888 33.37 31.07 2.91
CA HIS A 888 32.10 31.04 3.64
C HIS A 888 31.03 31.94 3.01
N LYS A 889 31.41 33.13 2.54
CA LYS A 889 30.49 34.08 1.88
C LYS A 889 29.96 33.53 0.55
N ILE A 890 30.82 32.88 -0.23
CA ILE A 890 30.46 32.28 -1.52
C ILE A 890 29.56 31.06 -1.28
N MET A 891 29.98 30.14 -0.41
CA MET A 891 29.24 28.93 -0.09
C MET A 891 27.84 29.23 0.47
N LYS A 892 27.71 30.25 1.33
CA LYS A 892 26.43 30.73 1.82
C LYS A 892 25.52 31.27 0.71
N ARG A 893 26.08 31.99 -0.28
CA ARG A 893 25.31 32.52 -1.42
C ARG A 893 24.89 31.45 -2.41
N THR A 894 25.62 30.34 -2.48
CA THR A 894 25.29 29.18 -3.33
C THR A 894 24.36 28.17 -2.66
N GLY A 895 23.84 28.46 -1.46
CA GLY A 895 22.85 27.63 -0.76
C GLY A 895 23.43 26.61 0.22
N CYS A 896 24.72 26.69 0.55
CA CYS A 896 25.34 25.88 1.61
C CYS A 896 25.16 26.59 2.96
N MET A 897 24.28 26.07 3.81
CA MET A 897 23.99 26.55 5.16
C MET A 897 24.91 25.85 6.17
N ASN A 898 25.24 26.51 7.29
CA ASN A 898 26.12 25.97 8.32
C ASN A 898 27.42 25.38 7.75
N TYR A 899 28.05 26.14 6.84
CA TYR A 899 29.30 25.74 6.21
C TYR A 899 30.44 25.88 7.22
N ASP A 900 31.01 24.76 7.63
CA ASP A 900 32.10 24.65 8.59
C ASP A 900 33.27 23.88 7.96
N THR A 901 34.48 24.33 8.22
CA THR A 901 35.72 23.74 7.70
C THR A 901 36.78 23.61 8.79
N THR A 902 37.55 22.53 8.79
CA THR A 902 38.76 22.41 9.62
C THR A 902 39.96 23.06 8.94
N ASP A 903 41.01 23.34 9.73
CA ASP A 903 42.31 23.74 9.19
C ASP A 903 42.94 22.60 8.37
N TRP A 904 43.89 22.95 7.50
CA TRP A 904 44.65 21.99 6.69
C TRP A 904 45.72 21.29 7.53
N GLU A 905 45.61 19.97 7.67
CA GLU A 905 46.54 19.14 8.45
C GLU A 905 47.43 18.27 7.54
N PRO A 906 48.74 18.13 7.82
CA PRO A 906 49.63 17.28 7.02
C PRO A 906 49.44 15.80 7.34
N VAL A 907 48.99 15.01 6.36
CA VAL A 907 48.79 13.55 6.50
C VAL A 907 49.99 12.77 5.95
N LYS A 908 50.61 13.26 4.88
CA LYS A 908 51.83 12.70 4.24
C LYS A 908 52.74 13.86 3.78
N PRO A 909 54.03 13.61 3.49
CA PRO A 909 54.87 14.63 2.87
C PRO A 909 54.19 15.18 1.61
N ASP A 910 54.03 16.50 1.55
CA ASP A 910 53.36 17.24 0.46
C ASP A 910 51.85 16.96 0.26
N VAL A 911 51.17 16.31 1.23
CA VAL A 911 49.71 16.10 1.19
C VAL A 911 49.06 16.70 2.44
N LEU A 912 48.19 17.68 2.24
CA LEU A 912 47.37 18.30 3.27
C LEU A 912 45.94 17.77 3.18
N GLU A 913 45.28 17.54 4.31
CA GLU A 913 43.89 17.11 4.40
C GLU A 913 43.07 18.09 5.26
N ARG A 914 41.81 18.30 4.91
CA ARG A 914 40.83 19.01 5.73
C ARG A 914 39.45 18.39 5.61
N HIS A 915 38.59 18.67 6.59
CA HIS A 915 37.21 18.23 6.64
C HIS A 915 36.27 19.42 6.45
N VAL A 916 35.21 19.19 5.70
CA VAL A 916 34.19 20.19 5.36
C VAL A 916 32.82 19.60 5.64
N SER A 917 31.99 20.33 6.37
CA SER A 917 30.60 19.95 6.63
C SER A 917 29.66 21.11 6.35
N TYR A 918 28.57 20.84 5.66
CA TYR A 918 27.53 21.84 5.43
C TYR A 918 26.19 21.20 5.14
N GLN A 919 25.13 21.97 5.33
CA GLN A 919 23.78 21.57 5.02
C GLN A 919 23.33 22.23 3.71
N PHE A 920 22.97 21.43 2.71
CA PHE A 920 22.56 21.97 1.42
C PHE A 920 21.08 22.37 1.47
N ASN A 921 20.77 23.65 1.28
CA ASN A 921 19.40 24.14 1.27
C ASN A 921 19.10 24.85 -0.05
N ARG A 922 18.46 24.12 -0.97
CA ARG A 922 17.75 24.71 -2.10
C ARG A 922 16.55 23.83 -2.43
N HIS A 923 15.39 24.30 -1.98
CA HIS A 923 14.07 23.96 -2.49
C HIS A 923 13.68 22.47 -2.46
N LEU A 924 13.23 22.03 -1.27
CA LEU A 924 12.51 20.76 -0.93
C LEU A 924 13.34 19.56 -0.46
N SER A 925 14.66 19.66 -0.35
CA SER A 925 15.42 18.70 0.47
C SER A 925 16.59 19.40 1.15
N VAL A 926 16.59 19.32 2.48
CA VAL A 926 17.70 19.72 3.31
C VAL A 926 18.45 18.43 3.63
N PHE A 927 19.65 18.28 3.07
CA PHE A 927 20.49 17.11 3.32
C PHE A 927 21.88 17.56 3.73
N ASP A 928 22.49 16.78 4.63
CA ASP A 928 23.78 17.11 5.19
C ASP A 928 24.88 16.56 4.29
N VAL A 929 25.92 17.34 4.08
CA VAL A 929 27.07 16.97 3.26
C VAL A 929 28.29 16.97 4.16
N THR A 930 28.98 15.83 4.17
CA THR A 930 30.31 15.71 4.76
C THR A 930 31.31 15.42 3.66
N SER A 931 32.43 16.13 3.68
CA SER A 931 33.44 16.06 2.63
C SER A 931 34.84 16.05 3.23
N THR A 932 35.69 15.16 2.71
CA THR A 932 37.13 15.12 3.01
C THR A 932 37.89 15.61 1.80
N GLN A 933 38.70 16.64 1.98
CA GLN A 933 39.47 17.28 0.92
C GLN A 933 40.97 17.08 1.13
N GLN A 934 41.66 16.59 0.11
CA GLN A 934 43.10 16.37 0.09
C GLN A 934 43.75 17.26 -0.98
N LYS A 935 44.79 17.99 -0.60
CA LYS A 935 45.50 18.95 -1.44
C LYS A 935 46.93 18.49 -1.68
N LEU A 936 47.31 18.44 -2.95
CA LEU A 936 48.62 17.99 -3.43
C LEU A 936 49.21 19.01 -4.42
N PRO A 937 50.54 19.23 -4.42
CA PRO A 937 51.19 19.99 -5.49
C PRO A 937 51.18 19.18 -6.80
N ASN A 938 50.87 19.84 -7.91
CA ASN A 938 50.95 19.20 -9.23
C ASN A 938 52.42 19.07 -9.64
N THR A 939 52.90 17.85 -9.88
CA THR A 939 54.32 17.59 -10.24
C THR A 939 54.64 17.94 -11.70
N ASN A 940 53.62 18.10 -12.56
CA ASN A 940 53.77 18.32 -13.99
C ASN A 940 53.55 19.78 -14.44
N ALA A 941 52.96 20.63 -13.59
CA ALA A 941 52.69 22.05 -13.85
C ALA A 941 52.79 22.88 -12.56
N GLU A 942 53.15 24.17 -12.62
CA GLU A 942 53.02 25.09 -11.47
C GLU A 942 51.53 25.20 -11.07
N GLY A 943 51.08 24.33 -10.16
CA GLY A 943 49.65 24.11 -9.90
C GLY A 943 49.36 23.25 -8.68
N TRP A 944 48.07 23.11 -8.35
CA TRP A 944 47.56 22.32 -7.23
C TRP A 944 46.45 21.38 -7.69
N ILE A 945 46.42 20.19 -7.09
CA ILE A 945 45.34 19.21 -7.26
C ILE A 945 44.63 19.08 -5.94
N ILE A 946 43.31 19.24 -5.95
CA ILE A 946 42.44 19.00 -4.79
C ILE A 946 41.54 17.82 -5.11
N ASN A 947 41.67 16.74 -4.34
CA ASN A 947 40.77 15.60 -4.39
C ASN A 947 39.78 15.72 -3.26
N GLU A 948 38.50 15.59 -3.57
CA GLU A 948 37.42 15.72 -2.61
C GLU A 948 36.56 14.46 -2.65
N VAL A 949 36.34 13.85 -1.49
CA VAL A 949 35.42 12.72 -1.31
C VAL A 949 34.21 13.23 -0.53
N MET A 950 33.08 13.29 -1.21
CA MET A 950 31.83 13.83 -0.69
C MET A 950 30.83 12.70 -0.41
N VAL A 951 30.26 12.76 0.80
CA VAL A 951 29.21 11.87 1.30
C VAL A 951 27.96 12.70 1.52
N LEU A 952 26.84 12.23 0.97
CA LEU A 952 25.53 12.85 1.12
C LEU A 952 24.76 12.10 2.22
N ASN A 953 24.21 12.80 3.20
CA ASN A 953 23.44 12.21 4.28
C ASN A 953 21.99 12.69 4.18
N GLY A 954 21.03 11.75 4.17
CA GLY A 954 19.60 12.08 4.00
C GLY A 954 19.11 12.12 2.55
N VAL A 955 19.86 11.56 1.60
CA VAL A 955 19.45 11.40 0.19
C VAL A 955 19.18 9.93 -0.11
N PRO A 956 18.14 9.57 -0.89
CA PRO A 956 17.88 8.19 -1.27
C PRO A 956 19.11 7.53 -1.92
N PHE A 957 19.43 6.30 -1.48
CA PHE A 957 20.60 5.52 -1.92
C PHE A 957 21.96 6.12 -1.56
N SER A 958 22.04 7.07 -0.63
CA SER A 958 23.32 7.71 -0.31
C SER A 958 24.36 6.77 0.34
N ASP A 959 23.93 5.67 0.95
CA ASP A 959 24.78 4.59 1.44
C ASP A 959 25.35 3.69 0.30
N HIS A 960 24.90 3.87 -0.94
CA HIS A 960 25.31 3.04 -2.08
C HIS A 960 26.50 3.62 -2.87
N PHE A 961 26.83 4.90 -2.70
CA PHE A 961 27.87 5.56 -3.50
C PHE A 961 28.51 6.74 -2.77
N HIS A 962 29.77 7.01 -3.10
CA HIS A 962 30.47 8.26 -2.74
C HIS A 962 30.76 9.07 -4.00
N ILE A 963 30.75 10.39 -3.87
CA ILE A 963 31.05 11.31 -4.97
C ILE A 963 32.50 11.76 -4.83
N HIS A 964 33.27 11.64 -5.91
CA HIS A 964 34.65 12.08 -5.96
C HIS A 964 34.76 13.28 -6.89
N PHE A 965 35.32 14.38 -6.38
CA PHE A 965 35.74 15.50 -7.18
C PHE A 965 37.26 15.55 -7.27
N ARG A 966 37.76 15.97 -8.43
CA ARG A 966 39.17 16.31 -8.63
C ARG A 966 39.23 17.66 -9.30
N TYR A 967 39.80 18.63 -8.59
CA TYR A 967 40.03 19.99 -9.07
C TYR A 967 41.50 20.10 -9.46
N GLU A 968 41.77 20.44 -10.71
CA GLU A 968 43.10 20.70 -11.23
C GLU A 968 43.21 22.20 -11.50
N ILE A 969 44.07 22.87 -10.73
CA ILE A 969 44.31 24.30 -10.83
C ILE A 969 45.73 24.50 -11.33
N GLU A 970 45.85 25.01 -12.54
CA GLU A 970 47.14 25.21 -13.22
C GLU A 970 47.30 26.68 -13.63
N LYS A 971 48.54 27.14 -13.76
CA LYS A 971 48.84 28.44 -14.35
C LYS A 971 48.45 28.46 -15.83
N SER A 972 47.65 29.45 -16.25
CA SER A 972 47.25 29.58 -17.65
C SER A 972 48.42 30.08 -18.51
N VAL A 973 48.45 29.64 -19.76
CA VAL A 973 49.45 30.04 -20.77
C VAL A 973 49.17 31.45 -21.33
N LEU A 974 47.96 31.98 -21.11
CA LEU A 974 47.49 33.26 -21.69
C LEU A 974 47.91 34.52 -20.91
N GLY A 975 48.50 34.41 -19.72
CA GLY A 975 49.08 35.56 -19.01
C GLY A 975 49.51 35.28 -17.56
N GLU A 976 50.44 36.09 -17.02
CA GLU A 976 51.02 35.92 -15.67
C GLU A 976 50.00 36.00 -14.51
N CYS A 977 48.78 36.46 -14.77
CA CYS A 977 47.70 36.61 -13.79
C CYS A 977 46.45 35.77 -14.12
N ALA A 978 46.56 34.73 -14.94
CA ALA A 978 45.44 33.84 -15.26
C ALA A 978 45.71 32.39 -14.80
N CYS A 979 44.67 31.69 -14.35
CA CYS A 979 44.72 30.27 -13.97
C CYS A 979 43.66 29.48 -14.73
N LYS A 980 44.00 28.25 -15.11
CA LYS A 980 43.08 27.28 -15.68
C LYS A 980 42.59 26.37 -14.56
N CYS A 981 41.27 26.24 -14.44
CA CYS A 981 40.64 25.34 -13.49
C CYS A 981 39.81 24.29 -14.23
N ASP A 982 40.25 23.04 -14.14
CA ASP A 982 39.53 21.89 -14.65
C ASP A 982 38.94 21.09 -13.48
N VAL A 983 37.66 20.74 -13.56
CA VAL A 983 36.98 19.95 -12.53
C VAL A 983 36.44 18.66 -13.12
N TYR A 984 36.78 17.56 -12.47
CA TYR A 984 36.36 16.21 -12.81
C TYR A 984 35.48 15.67 -11.69
N ILE A 985 34.45 14.91 -12.07
CA ILE A 985 33.59 14.19 -11.15
C ILE A 985 33.62 12.69 -11.46
N GLY A 986 33.67 11.88 -10.42
CA GLY A 986 33.51 10.44 -10.44
C GLY A 986 32.51 10.02 -9.36
N ILE A 987 31.82 8.89 -9.57
CA ILE A 987 30.91 8.32 -8.57
C ILE A 987 31.38 6.90 -8.31
N MET A 988 31.87 6.68 -7.10
CA MET A 988 32.36 5.38 -6.64
C MET A 988 31.20 4.62 -6.02
N TRP A 989 30.86 3.46 -6.59
CA TRP A 989 29.74 2.64 -6.14
C TRP A 989 30.19 1.66 -5.06
N LEU A 990 29.67 1.82 -3.85
CA LEU A 990 29.86 0.90 -2.73
C LEU A 990 28.93 -0.31 -2.82
N ARG A 991 27.74 -0.12 -3.41
CA ARG A 991 26.71 -1.16 -3.59
C ARG A 991 26.10 -1.10 -4.99
N SER A 992 25.71 -2.24 -5.55
CA SER A 992 25.10 -2.30 -6.88
C SER A 992 23.67 -1.75 -6.88
N SER A 993 23.32 -0.85 -7.79
CA SER A 993 21.96 -0.32 -7.95
C SER A 993 21.48 -0.45 -9.40
N LYS A 994 20.17 -0.68 -9.60
CA LYS A 994 19.56 -0.68 -10.96
C LYS A 994 19.48 0.73 -11.55
N PHE A 995 19.65 1.77 -10.73
CA PHE A 995 19.51 3.18 -11.12
C PHE A 995 20.84 3.90 -11.36
N GLN A 996 21.98 3.18 -11.33
CA GLN A 996 23.33 3.76 -11.43
C GLN A 996 23.50 4.77 -12.57
N ARG A 997 23.01 4.44 -13.78
CA ARG A 997 23.08 5.34 -14.94
C ARG A 997 22.30 6.65 -14.75
N ARG A 998 21.13 6.59 -14.12
CA ARG A 998 20.26 7.76 -13.87
C ARG A 998 20.85 8.63 -12.75
N ILE A 999 21.32 7.99 -11.67
CA ILE A 999 21.99 8.66 -10.55
C ILE A 999 23.25 9.37 -11.05
N ASN A 1000 24.09 8.70 -11.84
CA ASN A 1000 25.29 9.32 -12.41
C ASN A 1000 24.97 10.57 -13.23
N ARG A 1001 23.98 10.49 -14.13
CA ARG A 1001 23.58 11.64 -14.96
C ARG A 1001 23.09 12.82 -14.12
N ASN A 1002 22.27 12.55 -13.11
CA ASN A 1002 21.64 13.59 -12.29
C ASN A 1002 22.65 14.29 -11.38
N ILE A 1003 23.52 13.53 -10.71
CA ILE A 1003 24.60 14.07 -9.86
C ILE A 1003 25.52 14.94 -10.73
N THR A 1004 25.96 14.41 -11.87
CA THR A 1004 26.83 15.15 -12.81
C THR A 1004 26.20 16.46 -13.26
N ALA A 1005 24.91 16.46 -13.65
CA ALA A 1005 24.21 17.65 -14.10
C ALA A 1005 24.07 18.70 -12.98
N LYS A 1006 23.62 18.28 -11.78
CA LYS A 1006 23.38 19.17 -10.64
C LYS A 1006 24.67 19.85 -10.17
N PHE A 1007 25.74 19.07 -9.97
CA PHE A 1007 27.01 19.62 -9.52
C PHE A 1007 27.73 20.42 -10.59
N LYS A 1008 27.50 20.14 -11.88
CA LYS A 1008 27.99 21.01 -12.96
C LYS A 1008 27.41 22.42 -12.84
N THR A 1009 26.08 22.55 -12.73
CA THR A 1009 25.42 23.85 -12.59
C THR A 1009 25.84 24.57 -11.30
N GLN A 1010 26.00 23.83 -10.20
CA GLN A 1010 26.49 24.40 -8.95
C GLN A 1010 27.91 24.95 -9.07
N LEU A 1011 28.82 24.21 -9.73
CA LEU A 1011 30.19 24.68 -9.95
C LEU A 1011 30.22 25.93 -10.83
N GLU A 1012 29.39 26.00 -11.86
CA GLU A 1012 29.23 27.20 -12.70
C GLU A 1012 28.85 28.42 -11.84
N GLU A 1013 27.83 28.29 -10.98
CA GLU A 1013 27.41 29.37 -10.05
C GLU A 1013 28.52 29.75 -9.05
N ILE A 1014 29.22 28.77 -8.47
CA ILE A 1014 30.32 29.01 -7.52
C ILE A 1014 31.43 29.82 -8.21
N PHE A 1015 31.92 29.37 -9.36
CA PHE A 1015 33.03 30.02 -10.04
C PHE A 1015 32.66 31.40 -10.61
N GLU A 1016 31.41 31.60 -11.06
CA GLU A 1016 30.92 32.94 -11.43
C GLU A 1016 30.92 33.92 -10.24
N LEU A 1017 30.47 33.46 -9.07
CA LEU A 1017 30.47 34.28 -7.85
C LEU A 1017 31.88 34.59 -7.36
N VAL A 1018 32.80 33.61 -7.45
CA VAL A 1018 34.23 33.81 -7.15
C VAL A 1018 34.81 34.90 -8.04
N GLN A 1019 34.58 34.82 -9.36
CA GLN A 1019 35.06 35.81 -10.31
C GLN A 1019 34.53 37.20 -9.98
N LYS A 1020 33.23 37.31 -9.67
CA LYS A 1020 32.58 38.58 -9.32
C LYS A 1020 33.13 39.19 -8.03
N GLU A 1021 33.31 38.40 -6.97
CA GLU A 1021 33.81 38.89 -5.69
C GLU A 1021 35.29 39.30 -5.77
N ILE A 1022 36.12 38.56 -6.51
CA ILE A 1022 37.54 38.91 -6.68
C ILE A 1022 37.71 40.18 -7.53
N LEU A 1023 36.88 40.38 -8.55
CA LEU A 1023 36.84 41.65 -9.31
C LEU A 1023 36.48 42.84 -8.40
N LEU A 1024 35.49 42.68 -7.51
CA LEU A 1024 35.12 43.72 -6.55
C LEU A 1024 36.24 44.03 -5.56
N MET A 1025 36.98 43.02 -5.08
CA MET A 1025 38.14 43.22 -4.20
C MET A 1025 39.29 43.96 -4.88
N SER A 1026 39.49 43.74 -6.19
CA SER A 1026 40.52 44.44 -6.97
C SER A 1026 40.20 45.91 -7.24
N GLN A 1027 38.92 46.29 -7.24
CA GLN A 1027 38.48 47.68 -7.39
C GLN A 1027 38.63 48.47 -6.08
N ASN A 1028 38.41 47.83 -4.93
CA ASN A 1028 38.54 48.46 -3.61
C ASN A 1028 39.99 48.60 -3.10
N SER A 1029 40.99 48.05 -3.82
CA SER A 1029 42.40 48.19 -3.45
C SER A 1029 43.12 49.37 -4.14
N TYR A 1030 42.39 50.22 -4.87
CA TYR A 1030 42.91 51.41 -5.55
C TYR A 1030 42.38 52.73 -4.97
N ASP A 1031 41.67 52.68 -3.83
CA ASP A 1031 41.25 53.87 -3.06
C ASP A 1031 42.07 54.03 -1.76
#